data_AF-A0A4Q1KX31-F1
#
_entry.id   AF-A0A4Q1KX31-F1
#
_cell.length_a   1.000
_cell.length_b   1.000
_cell.length_c   1.000
_cell.angle_alpha   90.00
_cell.angle_beta   90.00
_cell.angle_gamma   90.00
#
_symmetry.space_group_name_H-M   'P 1'
#
loop_
_entity.id
_entity.type
_entity.pdbx_description
1 polymer ?
#
loop_
_entity_poly.entity_id
_entity_poly.type
_entity_poly.pdbx_seq_one_letter_code
_entity_poly.pdbx_strand_id
1 'polypeptide(L)'
;MTSSDTTTVTGPYHQPGATQQRARGAAPHAVTAVTGSVPGVVSVTAVVVTQGHTRYLPHTLDAVRSQSVVPDAVIVVDVAASQAMSEYQELQLGGARFLAAPHARTFGQAVDIALASRDTQDPPTWIWLLHDDSTPEPGALAEQLRAVEHSSTVAIAGAKQRRWDLDGDSDGVLLEVGFTVSPLGRRMTGIDEHEIDQGQHDAREDVFAVGLAGALVRTSVWQALEGTDPEYGVFGDGLDLCRRARLAGHRVVVVPRAVVRHAQASLLDLRDEGRHEDEPRVPDAEASYGPRRRSHLHYRLVSVAWPMLVPTVLAMILWAPFQAMYRLAIKRPAQARDELLAPLWAVVRLPAVARSRRSVRRTSILPRRALVPLLGTWRDVLGERRDHRLANAEEHRVSTAPTDLERAELRAIGRRRHVVLGLLTLGLLAVTALVFGSVLGALFAGGRFVGGELLPADGSFAAVWRAATGGWVADGLGSPAPADPFTTFLLPLVLLGGGSLQPAVGVMVVLSFVVAGLGAWFAAGGVTRSVWLRAWAVLVWVAAPSFVLALGDGRLGALVAHAALPWVALGVLRALGVQAYDELSPALGPVGGRAQAAGRRALRRRRPGSVGAAAAAGLAVLVAVSGAPILLPVLVLALGVVAVAARAHRRYLLLVLLPALVLLAPFWYHVGTTWTDGGWRLLATGPGVPVGSDAAPAWQQLLGLPVEGAPWFGLDAGVLGEVARLAPLATGALVATLAVLALFRARVAGVACAWFIAALGLAAAVVTGAVEVAGSAGGPVRGWSGAGVSVVVLALLGAALLGAPGLRQVRRGDPQVDADASEGGVDAPGVGTSDTTGARQPVEKHPRRRARRARALARWRTGGVGLLALVAVLVPVASLASWTVSATDRDGAVGDLVVVTDPVVPKVGQQMQDSEREVRVLSLELAPGGVLEYALLRGDGPQMIDASSVVQARAMTDPSYAQGDLPTVVAGMATGSAAGAARELGDLGVGAVVLPTSTTEDAVAERERAELVARLDMVPGLERVTEGQTSVLWRVAPGPLETDAPAWARVVASLPTSDRRDDDGPVVVERLLPADDRSVATRVESGGPERAVVLAETADPGWVATLDGRVLERAEVDGRQAFLLGSEAGRLSVDFVPEHRLPWLAAAGLTLLIFVLLAVPVGRRRTGTR
;
A
#
# COMPACT_ATOMS: atom_id res chain seq x y z
N MET A 1 45.04 -47.94 -23.76
CA MET A 1 45.44 -48.84 -22.66
C MET A 1 44.29 -48.92 -21.66
N THR A 2 43.81 -50.14 -21.43
CA THR A 2 43.04 -50.68 -20.27
C THR A 2 41.71 -49.98 -19.88
N SER A 3 40.52 -50.56 -20.11
CA SER A 3 39.89 -51.78 -19.53
C SER A 3 39.11 -51.49 -18.24
N SER A 4 37.77 -51.67 -18.24
CA SER A 4 37.07 -52.72 -17.47
C SER A 4 35.52 -52.65 -17.59
N ASP A 5 34.98 -53.68 -18.24
CA ASP A 5 33.87 -54.59 -17.90
C ASP A 5 32.42 -54.16 -17.55
N THR A 6 31.54 -54.64 -18.43
CA THR A 6 30.21 -55.28 -18.26
C THR A 6 30.06 -56.24 -17.08
N THR A 7 28.89 -56.24 -16.39
CA THR A 7 28.08 -57.46 -16.15
C THR A 7 26.68 -57.18 -15.58
N THR A 8 25.76 -58.04 -16.02
CA THR A 8 24.33 -58.25 -15.74
C THR A 8 24.06 -58.82 -14.34
N VAL A 9 22.97 -58.42 -13.63
CA VAL A 9 22.26 -59.25 -12.62
C VAL A 9 20.76 -58.84 -12.50
N THR A 10 19.97 -59.86 -12.18
CA THR A 10 18.52 -60.20 -12.18
C THR A 10 17.61 -59.71 -11.03
N GLY A 11 16.30 -59.53 -11.36
CA GLY A 11 15.06 -59.95 -10.64
C GLY A 11 14.68 -59.34 -9.27
N PRO A 12 13.45 -59.56 -8.71
CA PRO A 12 12.31 -60.39 -9.19
C PRO A 12 10.89 -59.76 -9.07
N TYR A 13 9.91 -60.39 -9.74
CA TYR A 13 8.46 -60.15 -9.62
C TYR A 13 7.82 -61.15 -8.63
N HIS A 14 6.86 -60.71 -7.83
CA HIS A 14 6.07 -61.53 -6.91
C HIS A 14 4.60 -61.60 -7.36
N GLN A 15 4.07 -62.81 -7.56
CA GLN A 15 2.63 -63.13 -7.51
C GLN A 15 2.26 -63.63 -6.10
N PRO A 16 0.97 -63.59 -5.74
CA PRO A 16 0.41 -64.65 -4.92
C PRO A 16 -0.94 -65.21 -5.44
N GLY A 17 -0.99 -66.54 -5.56
CA GLY A 17 -1.83 -67.40 -4.72
C GLY A 17 -3.31 -67.59 -5.07
N ALA A 18 -3.63 -68.78 -5.58
CA ALA A 18 -4.97 -69.33 -5.71
C ALA A 18 -5.43 -70.08 -4.44
N THR A 19 -6.71 -69.98 -4.10
CA THR A 19 -7.42 -70.89 -3.17
C THR A 19 -8.79 -71.26 -3.75
N GLN A 20 -9.08 -72.56 -3.78
CA GLN A 20 -10.35 -73.16 -4.17
C GLN A 20 -11.41 -73.01 -3.07
N GLN A 21 -12.65 -72.65 -3.44
CA GLN A 21 -13.84 -73.08 -2.71
C GLN A 21 -15.08 -73.11 -3.62
N ARG A 22 -15.79 -74.25 -3.61
CA ARG A 22 -17.02 -74.54 -4.36
C ARG A 22 -18.21 -73.72 -3.84
N ALA A 23 -19.03 -73.13 -4.72
CA ALA A 23 -20.50 -73.14 -4.63
C ALA A 23 -21.19 -72.55 -5.90
N ARG A 24 -22.04 -73.37 -6.49
CA ARG A 24 -23.18 -73.20 -7.41
C ARG A 24 -23.63 -71.79 -7.86
N GLY A 25 -23.88 -71.67 -9.17
CA GLY A 25 -25.16 -71.20 -9.70
C GLY A 25 -25.16 -69.93 -10.56
N ALA A 26 -25.74 -70.06 -11.77
CA ALA A 26 -26.17 -69.03 -12.72
C ALA A 26 -25.09 -68.38 -13.62
N ALA A 27 -24.98 -68.94 -14.83
CA ALA A 27 -24.26 -68.36 -15.96
C ALA A 27 -24.92 -67.07 -16.48
N PRO A 28 -24.17 -66.03 -16.83
CA PRO A 28 -24.58 -65.07 -17.85
C PRO A 28 -24.06 -65.52 -19.21
N HIS A 29 -24.96 -65.46 -20.19
CA HIS A 29 -24.78 -65.82 -21.59
C HIS A 29 -23.44 -65.38 -22.18
N ALA A 30 -22.67 -66.37 -22.66
CA ALA A 30 -21.67 -66.13 -23.69
C ALA A 30 -22.39 -65.64 -24.95
N VAL A 31 -22.25 -64.36 -25.26
CA VAL A 31 -22.55 -63.85 -26.60
C VAL A 31 -21.35 -64.18 -27.46
N THR A 32 -21.54 -65.21 -28.28
CA THR A 32 -20.64 -65.63 -29.34
C THR A 32 -20.30 -64.43 -30.23
N ALA A 33 -19.01 -64.18 -30.41
CA ALA A 33 -18.51 -63.23 -31.39
C ALA A 33 -18.95 -63.68 -32.79
N VAL A 34 -19.92 -62.98 -33.37
CA VAL A 34 -20.19 -63.03 -34.80
C VAL A 34 -19.36 -61.93 -35.44
N THR A 35 -18.26 -62.33 -36.07
CA THR A 35 -17.53 -61.54 -37.05
C THR A 35 -18.46 -61.23 -38.22
N GLY A 36 -18.86 -59.96 -38.35
CA GLY A 36 -19.67 -59.47 -39.47
C GLY A 36 -20.82 -58.56 -39.06
N SER A 37 -20.55 -57.42 -38.41
CA SER A 37 -21.52 -56.34 -38.39
C SER A 37 -21.48 -55.61 -39.73
N VAL A 38 -22.60 -55.63 -40.46
CA VAL A 38 -22.93 -54.66 -41.52
C VAL A 38 -22.52 -53.26 -41.06
N PRO A 39 -21.92 -52.39 -41.91
CA PRO A 39 -21.57 -51.04 -41.50
C PRO A 39 -22.86 -50.30 -41.11
N GLY A 40 -23.09 -50.16 -39.80
CA GLY A 40 -24.11 -49.26 -39.30
C GLY A 40 -23.76 -47.87 -39.79
N VAL A 41 -24.73 -47.18 -40.41
CA VAL A 41 -24.53 -45.80 -40.87
C VAL A 41 -24.17 -44.95 -39.65
N VAL A 42 -22.91 -44.53 -39.57
CA VAL A 42 -22.42 -43.70 -38.47
C VAL A 42 -22.89 -42.28 -38.72
N SER A 43 -23.99 -41.89 -38.07
CA SER A 43 -24.53 -40.53 -38.19
C SER A 43 -23.88 -39.57 -37.20
N VAL A 44 -23.44 -38.41 -37.69
CA VAL A 44 -22.78 -37.33 -36.96
C VAL A 44 -23.56 -36.03 -37.11
N THR A 45 -23.94 -35.41 -35.99
CA THR A 45 -24.48 -34.04 -35.99
C THR A 45 -23.46 -33.07 -35.39
N ALA A 46 -23.05 -32.07 -36.17
CA ALA A 46 -22.20 -30.98 -35.70
C ALA A 46 -23.06 -29.90 -35.04
N VAL A 47 -22.74 -29.56 -33.79
CA VAL A 47 -23.43 -28.50 -33.04
C VAL A 47 -22.42 -27.39 -32.75
N VAL A 48 -22.65 -26.23 -33.35
CA VAL A 48 -21.84 -25.01 -33.17
C VAL A 48 -22.60 -24.07 -32.26
N VAL A 49 -22.07 -23.76 -31.08
CA VAL A 49 -22.70 -22.79 -30.17
C VAL A 49 -22.01 -21.45 -30.28
N THR A 50 -22.79 -20.40 -30.56
CA THR A 50 -22.34 -19.01 -30.67
C THR A 50 -23.07 -18.12 -29.66
N GLN A 51 -22.45 -16.98 -29.35
CA GLN A 51 -23.03 -15.93 -28.54
C GLN A 51 -23.10 -14.67 -29.41
N GLY A 52 -24.15 -14.57 -30.22
CA GLY A 52 -24.32 -13.50 -31.20
C GLY A 52 -23.44 -13.65 -32.44
N HIS A 53 -23.29 -12.55 -33.18
CA HIS A 53 -22.48 -12.50 -34.39
C HIS A 53 -21.01 -12.20 -34.04
N THR A 54 -20.20 -13.26 -33.91
CA THR A 54 -18.77 -13.12 -33.65
C THR A 54 -17.96 -13.12 -34.94
N ARG A 55 -16.78 -12.48 -34.91
CA ARG A 55 -15.84 -12.49 -36.05
C ARG A 55 -15.30 -13.88 -36.39
N TYR A 56 -15.46 -14.84 -35.50
CA TYR A 56 -14.95 -16.21 -35.64
C TYR A 56 -15.95 -17.14 -36.33
N LEU A 57 -17.25 -16.90 -36.11
CA LEU A 57 -18.32 -17.77 -36.58
C LEU A 57 -18.26 -18.09 -38.09
N PRO A 58 -18.03 -17.12 -39.02
CA PRO A 58 -17.96 -17.43 -40.44
C PRO A 58 -16.83 -18.41 -40.79
N HIS A 59 -15.64 -18.20 -40.22
CA HIS A 59 -14.48 -19.07 -40.45
C HIS A 59 -14.69 -20.48 -39.88
N THR A 60 -15.33 -20.58 -38.73
CA THR A 60 -15.70 -21.87 -38.11
C THR A 60 -16.66 -22.64 -39.02
N LEU A 61 -17.68 -21.98 -39.59
CA LEU A 61 -18.62 -22.63 -40.51
C LEU A 61 -17.97 -23.05 -41.82
N ASP A 62 -17.10 -22.22 -42.39
CA ASP A 62 -16.35 -22.58 -43.60
C ASP A 62 -15.42 -23.78 -43.35
N ALA A 63 -14.77 -23.83 -42.18
CA ALA A 63 -13.94 -24.96 -41.77
C ALA A 63 -14.75 -26.26 -41.61
N VAL A 64 -15.98 -26.19 -41.07
CA VAL A 64 -16.89 -27.34 -40.98
C VAL A 64 -17.34 -27.81 -42.37
N ARG A 65 -17.62 -26.89 -43.30
CA ARG A 65 -17.96 -27.27 -44.69
C ARG A 65 -16.79 -27.88 -45.45
N SER A 66 -15.56 -27.51 -45.10
CA SER A 66 -14.34 -28.02 -45.74
C SER A 66 -13.88 -29.40 -45.24
N GLN A 67 -14.62 -30.04 -44.34
CA GLN A 67 -14.25 -31.35 -43.81
C GLN A 67 -14.26 -32.44 -44.88
N SER A 68 -13.29 -33.35 -44.84
CA SER A 68 -13.18 -34.48 -45.76
C SER A 68 -14.30 -35.52 -45.57
N VAL A 69 -14.88 -35.56 -44.37
CA VAL A 69 -16.12 -36.27 -44.06
C VAL A 69 -17.13 -35.21 -43.66
N VAL A 70 -18.24 -35.11 -44.40
CA VAL A 70 -19.28 -34.11 -44.13
C VAL A 70 -20.20 -34.63 -43.03
N PRO A 71 -20.46 -33.86 -41.95
CA PRO A 71 -21.44 -34.24 -40.95
C PRO A 71 -22.86 -34.25 -41.55
N ASP A 72 -23.72 -35.17 -41.11
CA ASP A 72 -25.09 -35.33 -41.66
C ASP A 72 -25.98 -34.13 -41.40
N ALA A 73 -25.72 -33.38 -40.32
CA ALA A 73 -26.39 -32.15 -40.00
C ALA A 73 -25.44 -31.19 -39.28
N VAL A 74 -25.54 -29.90 -39.61
CA VAL A 74 -24.84 -28.81 -38.91
C VAL A 74 -25.88 -27.86 -38.33
N ILE A 75 -25.89 -27.71 -37.01
CA ILE A 75 -26.82 -26.85 -36.27
C ILE A 75 -26.02 -25.76 -35.55
N VAL A 76 -26.34 -24.50 -35.84
CA VAL A 76 -25.77 -23.33 -35.18
C VAL A 76 -26.76 -22.83 -34.15
N VAL A 77 -26.38 -22.88 -32.87
CA VAL A 77 -27.21 -22.42 -31.75
C VAL A 77 -26.69 -21.08 -31.27
N ASP A 78 -27.51 -20.04 -31.38
CA ASP A 78 -27.19 -18.71 -30.84
C ASP A 78 -27.88 -18.50 -29.49
N VAL A 79 -27.08 -18.41 -28.44
CA VAL A 79 -27.57 -18.22 -27.06
C VAL A 79 -27.82 -16.75 -26.71
N ALA A 80 -27.35 -15.81 -27.54
CA ALA A 80 -27.59 -14.37 -27.36
C ALA A 80 -28.70 -13.82 -28.26
N ALA A 81 -29.22 -14.63 -29.19
CA ALA A 81 -30.30 -14.24 -30.08
C ALA A 81 -31.52 -13.75 -29.28
N SER A 82 -32.16 -12.67 -29.75
CA SER A 82 -33.37 -12.14 -29.11
C SER A 82 -34.53 -13.15 -29.17
N GLN A 83 -35.47 -13.08 -28.22
CA GLN A 83 -36.66 -13.94 -28.21
C GLN A 83 -37.49 -13.85 -29.51
N ALA A 84 -37.51 -12.70 -30.17
CA ALA A 84 -38.18 -12.52 -31.45
C ALA A 84 -37.54 -13.36 -32.58
N MET A 85 -36.27 -13.72 -32.48
CA MET A 85 -35.58 -14.57 -33.47
C MET A 85 -35.87 -16.07 -33.28
N SER A 86 -36.43 -16.48 -32.14
CA SER A 86 -36.83 -17.87 -31.89
C SER A 86 -38.05 -18.32 -32.72
N GLU A 87 -38.78 -17.39 -33.32
CA GLU A 87 -39.89 -17.67 -34.26
C GLU A 87 -39.39 -18.07 -35.66
N TYR A 88 -38.13 -17.77 -36.00
CA TYR A 88 -37.54 -18.00 -37.33
C TYR A 88 -36.58 -19.21 -37.35
N GLN A 89 -37.10 -20.41 -37.09
CA GLN A 89 -36.32 -21.66 -36.94
C GLN A 89 -35.87 -22.30 -38.27
N GLU A 90 -36.31 -21.77 -39.40
CA GLU A 90 -35.97 -22.25 -40.75
C GLU A 90 -34.79 -21.49 -41.39
N LEU A 91 -34.21 -20.50 -40.68
CA LEU A 91 -33.09 -19.72 -41.20
C LEU A 91 -31.86 -20.62 -41.40
N GLN A 92 -31.22 -20.52 -42.57
CA GLN A 92 -29.92 -21.14 -42.83
C GLN A 92 -28.81 -20.09 -42.75
N LEU A 93 -27.80 -20.36 -41.92
CA LEU A 93 -26.60 -19.53 -41.83
C LEU A 93 -25.46 -20.22 -42.58
N GLY A 94 -25.37 -19.92 -43.88
CA GLY A 94 -24.42 -20.56 -44.78
C GLY A 94 -24.55 -22.09 -44.79
N GLY A 95 -25.72 -22.60 -45.20
CA GLY A 95 -25.96 -24.05 -45.32
C GLY A 95 -26.03 -24.84 -44.00
N ALA A 96 -25.90 -24.19 -42.83
CA ALA A 96 -26.17 -24.77 -41.53
C ALA A 96 -27.52 -24.27 -40.97
N ARG A 97 -28.26 -25.10 -40.24
CA ARG A 97 -29.54 -24.74 -39.63
C ARG A 97 -29.29 -23.80 -38.44
N PHE A 98 -29.90 -22.62 -38.44
CA PHE A 98 -29.79 -21.65 -37.34
C PHE A 98 -30.88 -21.85 -36.30
N LEU A 99 -30.52 -21.82 -35.02
CA LEU A 99 -31.43 -22.00 -33.89
C LEU A 99 -31.17 -20.95 -32.82
N ALA A 100 -32.14 -20.06 -32.62
CA ALA A 100 -32.11 -19.05 -31.56
C ALA A 100 -32.54 -19.67 -30.22
N ALA A 101 -31.63 -19.70 -29.24
CA ALA A 101 -31.83 -20.27 -27.92
C ALA A 101 -31.54 -19.28 -26.78
N PRO A 102 -32.29 -18.15 -26.66
CA PRO A 102 -32.06 -17.12 -25.62
C PRO A 102 -32.12 -17.64 -24.17
N HIS A 103 -32.77 -18.79 -23.96
CA HIS A 103 -32.95 -19.38 -22.65
C HIS A 103 -31.82 -20.36 -22.26
N ALA A 104 -30.93 -20.71 -23.20
CA ALA A 104 -29.79 -21.57 -22.94
C ALA A 104 -28.76 -20.80 -22.09
N ARG A 105 -28.58 -21.21 -20.83
CA ARG A 105 -27.64 -20.57 -19.91
C ARG A 105 -26.26 -21.21 -19.95
N THR A 106 -26.15 -22.40 -20.52
CA THR A 106 -24.90 -23.18 -20.59
C THR A 106 -24.73 -23.86 -21.93
N PHE A 107 -23.49 -24.26 -22.24
CA PHE A 107 -23.15 -24.93 -23.49
C PHE A 107 -23.94 -26.24 -23.66
N GLY A 108 -24.05 -27.07 -22.61
CA GLY A 108 -24.84 -28.30 -22.69
C GLY A 108 -26.32 -28.08 -22.96
N GLN A 109 -26.93 -27.05 -22.36
CA GLN A 109 -28.34 -26.72 -22.65
C GLN A 109 -28.54 -26.30 -24.11
N ALA A 110 -27.59 -25.56 -24.69
CA ALA A 110 -27.64 -25.21 -26.11
C ALA A 110 -27.57 -26.47 -27.00
N VAL A 111 -26.73 -27.45 -26.63
CA VAL A 111 -26.65 -28.74 -27.32
C VAL A 111 -27.93 -29.55 -27.17
N ASP A 112 -28.52 -29.61 -25.98
CA ASP A 112 -29.78 -30.33 -25.76
C ASP A 112 -30.92 -29.74 -26.59
N ILE A 113 -31.00 -28.41 -26.69
CA ILE A 113 -31.96 -27.70 -27.53
C ILE A 113 -31.71 -28.01 -29.02
N ALA A 114 -30.45 -28.07 -29.46
CA ALA A 114 -30.11 -28.47 -30.83
C ALA A 114 -30.57 -29.90 -31.14
N LEU A 115 -30.32 -30.85 -30.25
CA LEU A 115 -30.70 -32.24 -30.42
C LEU A 115 -32.22 -32.42 -30.42
N ALA A 116 -32.94 -31.68 -29.59
CA ALA A 116 -34.40 -31.69 -29.54
C ALA A 116 -35.05 -31.07 -30.79
N SER A 117 -34.34 -30.19 -31.51
CA SER A 117 -34.85 -29.51 -32.71
C SER A 117 -34.73 -30.32 -34.01
N ARG A 118 -34.12 -31.52 -33.98
CA ARG A 118 -33.91 -32.33 -35.19
C ARG A 118 -35.21 -32.95 -35.68
N ASP A 119 -35.41 -32.92 -37.00
CA ASP A 119 -36.63 -33.44 -37.64
C ASP A 119 -36.59 -34.97 -37.85
N THR A 120 -35.44 -35.61 -37.61
CA THR A 120 -35.22 -37.06 -37.81
C THR A 120 -35.62 -37.85 -36.56
N GLN A 121 -36.38 -38.94 -36.72
CA GLN A 121 -36.82 -39.78 -35.59
C GLN A 121 -35.68 -40.55 -34.91
N ASP A 122 -34.58 -40.84 -35.61
CA ASP A 122 -33.43 -41.54 -35.05
C ASP A 122 -32.37 -40.56 -34.50
N PRO A 123 -31.94 -40.72 -33.23
CA PRO A 123 -30.87 -39.90 -32.67
C PRO A 123 -29.56 -40.14 -33.41
N PRO A 124 -28.71 -39.11 -33.57
CA PRO A 124 -27.43 -39.30 -34.24
C PRO A 124 -26.57 -40.27 -33.41
N THR A 125 -25.65 -41.00 -34.04
CA THR A 125 -24.73 -41.88 -33.30
C THR A 125 -23.73 -41.04 -32.50
N TRP A 126 -23.22 -39.96 -33.10
CA TRP A 126 -22.26 -39.05 -32.51
C TRP A 126 -22.68 -37.58 -32.64
N ILE A 127 -22.27 -36.79 -31.65
CA ILE A 127 -22.42 -35.35 -31.60
C ILE A 127 -21.02 -34.75 -31.70
N TRP A 128 -20.79 -33.88 -32.68
CA TRP A 128 -19.53 -33.15 -32.80
C TRP A 128 -19.71 -31.74 -32.25
N LEU A 129 -19.09 -31.48 -31.11
CA LEU A 129 -19.24 -30.24 -30.35
C LEU A 129 -18.22 -29.21 -30.82
N LEU A 130 -18.70 -28.02 -31.19
CA LEU A 130 -17.86 -26.92 -31.65
C LEU A 130 -18.30 -25.62 -30.95
N HIS A 131 -17.32 -24.80 -30.61
CA HIS A 131 -17.57 -23.41 -30.27
C HIS A 131 -17.50 -22.58 -31.55
N ASP A 132 -18.15 -21.43 -31.59
CA ASP A 132 -18.04 -20.44 -32.67
C ASP A 132 -16.59 -19.99 -32.95
N ASP A 133 -15.70 -20.13 -31.98
CA ASP A 133 -14.28 -19.78 -32.04
C ASP A 133 -13.36 -21.00 -32.21
N SER A 134 -13.82 -21.99 -32.98
CA SER A 134 -13.09 -23.25 -33.27
C SER A 134 -13.08 -23.57 -34.77
N THR A 135 -11.91 -23.48 -35.43
CA THR A 135 -11.76 -23.91 -36.83
C THR A 135 -11.09 -25.29 -36.91
N PRO A 136 -11.84 -26.37 -37.16
CA PRO A 136 -11.28 -27.70 -37.40
C PRO A 136 -10.46 -27.76 -38.70
N GLU A 137 -9.34 -28.49 -38.71
CA GLU A 137 -8.62 -28.79 -39.95
C GLU A 137 -9.43 -29.77 -40.83
N PRO A 138 -9.25 -29.79 -42.16
CA PRO A 138 -10.12 -30.56 -43.07
C PRO A 138 -10.24 -32.06 -42.75
N GLY A 139 -9.22 -32.69 -42.16
CA GLY A 139 -9.24 -34.11 -41.80
C GLY A 139 -9.75 -34.42 -40.38
N ALA A 140 -10.11 -33.41 -39.57
CA ALA A 140 -10.30 -33.57 -38.14
C ALA A 140 -11.42 -34.57 -37.79
N LEU A 141 -12.59 -34.45 -38.42
CA LEU A 141 -13.71 -35.37 -38.16
C LEU A 141 -13.40 -36.80 -38.61
N ALA A 142 -12.72 -36.96 -39.75
CA ALA A 142 -12.34 -38.26 -40.29
C ALA A 142 -11.37 -39.02 -39.36
N GLU A 143 -10.39 -38.32 -38.78
CA GLU A 143 -9.45 -38.92 -37.83
C GLU A 143 -10.15 -39.30 -36.50
N GLN A 144 -11.10 -38.49 -36.03
CA GLN A 144 -11.88 -38.82 -34.82
C GLN A 144 -12.76 -40.05 -35.02
N LEU A 145 -13.45 -40.15 -36.16
CA LEU A 145 -14.28 -41.30 -36.50
C LEU A 145 -13.43 -42.58 -36.58
N ARG A 146 -12.29 -42.53 -37.27
CA ARG A 146 -11.32 -43.64 -37.34
C ARG A 146 -10.85 -44.10 -35.96
N ALA A 147 -10.63 -43.16 -35.03
CA ALA A 147 -10.21 -43.48 -33.66
C ALA A 147 -11.31 -44.19 -32.85
N VAL A 148 -12.60 -43.89 -33.08
CA VAL A 148 -13.71 -44.50 -32.34
C VAL A 148 -14.29 -45.76 -33.00
N GLU A 149 -14.06 -45.98 -34.29
CA GLU A 149 -14.50 -47.17 -35.04
C GLU A 149 -14.08 -48.48 -34.38
N HIS A 150 -12.86 -48.53 -33.84
CA HIS A 150 -12.26 -49.76 -33.32
C HIS A 150 -12.55 -49.99 -31.83
N SER A 151 -13.26 -49.08 -31.15
CA SER A 151 -13.54 -49.22 -29.72
C SER A 151 -14.93 -48.74 -29.32
N SER A 152 -15.81 -49.69 -29.02
CA SER A 152 -17.12 -49.43 -28.45
C SER A 152 -17.07 -48.82 -27.03
N THR A 153 -15.92 -48.86 -26.35
CA THR A 153 -15.76 -48.31 -24.99
C THR A 153 -15.48 -46.80 -24.96
N VAL A 154 -15.03 -46.22 -26.07
CA VAL A 154 -14.77 -44.78 -26.18
C VAL A 154 -16.10 -44.04 -26.30
N ALA A 155 -16.37 -43.13 -25.36
CA ALA A 155 -17.56 -42.29 -25.39
C ALA A 155 -17.28 -40.86 -25.82
N ILE A 156 -16.06 -40.38 -25.59
CA ILE A 156 -15.64 -39.02 -25.87
C ILE A 156 -14.25 -39.07 -26.51
N ALA A 157 -14.12 -38.46 -27.69
CA ALA A 157 -12.86 -38.28 -28.40
C ALA A 157 -12.61 -36.78 -28.61
N GLY A 158 -11.57 -36.22 -28.00
CA GLY A 158 -11.19 -34.81 -28.15
C GLY A 158 -10.17 -34.59 -29.25
N ALA A 159 -10.21 -33.41 -29.88
CA ALA A 159 -9.18 -32.96 -30.82
C ALA A 159 -7.96 -32.36 -30.10
N LYS A 160 -6.80 -32.39 -30.76
CA LYS A 160 -5.64 -31.54 -30.45
C LYS A 160 -5.99 -30.09 -30.79
N GLN A 161 -5.82 -29.19 -29.82
CA GLN A 161 -6.15 -27.78 -29.97
C GLN A 161 -4.88 -26.95 -30.18
N ARG A 162 -4.88 -26.11 -31.22
CA ARG A 162 -3.84 -25.12 -31.53
C ARG A 162 -4.39 -23.71 -31.36
N ARG A 163 -3.54 -22.71 -31.13
CA ARG A 163 -3.95 -21.31 -31.01
C ARG A 163 -4.46 -20.80 -32.35
N TRP A 164 -5.58 -20.10 -32.32
CA TRP A 164 -6.11 -19.38 -33.47
C TRP A 164 -5.93 -17.87 -33.28
N ASP A 165 -4.98 -17.28 -34.01
CA ASP A 165 -4.84 -15.83 -34.14
C ASP A 165 -5.23 -15.37 -35.54
N LEU A 166 -6.05 -14.32 -35.62
CA LEU A 166 -6.54 -13.75 -36.89
C LEU A 166 -5.43 -13.02 -37.67
N ASP A 167 -4.36 -12.60 -37.00
CA ASP A 167 -3.24 -11.85 -37.60
C ASP A 167 -2.12 -12.75 -38.15
N GLY A 168 -2.25 -14.09 -38.03
CA GLY A 168 -1.37 -15.08 -38.66
C GLY A 168 0.01 -15.33 -38.02
N ASP A 169 0.38 -14.58 -36.98
CA ASP A 169 1.73 -14.60 -36.39
C ASP A 169 2.02 -15.82 -35.47
N SER A 170 0.99 -16.62 -35.15
CA SER A 170 1.03 -17.66 -34.10
C SER A 170 0.69 -19.08 -34.58
N ASP A 171 0.76 -19.34 -35.89
CA ASP A 171 0.38 -20.64 -36.44
C ASP A 171 1.22 -21.78 -35.83
N GLY A 172 0.55 -22.87 -35.43
CA GLY A 172 1.20 -24.03 -34.83
C GLY A 172 1.46 -23.98 -33.32
N VAL A 173 1.11 -22.93 -32.58
CA VAL A 173 1.23 -22.95 -31.10
C VAL A 173 0.18 -23.88 -30.49
N LEU A 174 0.62 -24.80 -29.62
CA LEU A 174 -0.22 -25.80 -28.99
C LEU A 174 -0.96 -25.23 -27.77
N LEU A 175 -2.26 -25.53 -27.65
CA LEU A 175 -3.08 -25.17 -26.49
C LEU A 175 -3.39 -26.37 -25.61
N GLU A 176 -3.79 -27.49 -26.22
CA GLU A 176 -4.28 -28.66 -25.50
C GLU A 176 -4.17 -29.96 -26.31
N VAL A 177 -3.75 -31.05 -25.67
CA VAL A 177 -3.83 -32.43 -26.19
C VAL A 177 -4.44 -33.31 -25.11
N GLY A 178 -5.66 -32.94 -24.70
CA GLY A 178 -6.28 -33.41 -23.47
C GLY A 178 -5.57 -32.91 -22.21
N PHE A 179 -6.21 -33.11 -21.06
CA PHE A 179 -5.70 -32.59 -19.79
C PHE A 179 -6.01 -33.52 -18.63
N THR A 180 -5.25 -33.33 -17.54
CA THR A 180 -5.54 -33.87 -16.22
C THR A 180 -5.91 -32.76 -15.25
N VAL A 181 -6.30 -33.12 -14.04
CA VAL A 181 -6.52 -32.16 -12.95
C VAL A 181 -5.66 -32.49 -11.75
N SER A 182 -5.17 -31.45 -11.10
CA SER A 182 -4.45 -31.57 -9.82
C SER A 182 -5.35 -32.20 -8.74
N PRO A 183 -4.78 -32.63 -7.59
CA PRO A 183 -5.57 -33.12 -6.46
C PRO A 183 -6.58 -32.08 -5.91
N LEU A 184 -6.37 -30.80 -6.21
CA LEU A 184 -7.26 -29.69 -5.82
C LEU A 184 -8.20 -29.22 -6.95
N GLY A 185 -8.25 -29.90 -8.10
CA GLY A 185 -9.19 -29.59 -9.18
C GLY A 185 -8.75 -28.51 -10.17
N ARG A 186 -7.50 -28.03 -10.08
CA ARG A 186 -6.89 -27.16 -11.12
C ARG A 186 -6.65 -27.96 -12.40
N ARG A 187 -7.09 -27.46 -13.56
CA ARG A 187 -6.76 -27.97 -14.91
C ARG A 187 -5.25 -27.93 -15.16
N MET A 188 -4.70 -29.02 -15.68
CA MET A 188 -3.27 -29.20 -16.02
C MET A 188 -3.18 -29.83 -17.41
N THR A 189 -2.81 -29.03 -18.42
CA THR A 189 -2.65 -29.50 -19.81
C THR A 189 -1.30 -30.17 -20.01
N GLY A 190 -0.28 -29.73 -19.27
CA GLY A 190 1.11 -30.18 -19.44
C GLY A 190 1.77 -29.59 -20.70
N ILE A 191 1.23 -28.48 -21.21
CA ILE A 191 1.68 -27.78 -22.41
C ILE A 191 2.08 -26.35 -22.02
N ASP A 192 3.22 -25.89 -22.54
CA ASP A 192 3.71 -24.52 -22.30
C ASP A 192 2.97 -23.51 -23.19
N GLU A 193 2.80 -22.26 -22.71
CA GLU A 193 1.96 -21.23 -23.35
C GLU A 193 2.37 -20.85 -24.79
N HIS A 194 3.63 -21.12 -25.14
CA HIS A 194 4.24 -20.85 -26.44
C HIS A 194 4.88 -22.09 -27.06
N GLU A 195 4.48 -23.27 -26.59
CA GLU A 195 4.96 -24.53 -27.15
C GLU A 195 4.46 -24.68 -28.60
N ILE A 196 5.37 -24.90 -29.54
CA ILE A 196 5.01 -25.16 -30.94
C ILE A 196 4.73 -26.65 -31.10
N ASP A 197 3.69 -26.99 -31.84
CA ASP A 197 3.34 -28.36 -32.18
C ASP A 197 4.30 -28.92 -33.23
N GLN A 198 5.22 -29.78 -32.77
CA GLN A 198 6.16 -30.56 -33.56
C GLN A 198 5.83 -32.07 -33.50
N GLY A 199 4.62 -32.43 -33.04
CA GLY A 199 4.19 -33.82 -32.84
C GLY A 199 4.68 -34.47 -31.54
N GLN A 200 5.27 -33.71 -30.62
CA GLN A 200 5.83 -34.20 -29.37
C GLN A 200 4.80 -34.85 -28.42
N HIS A 201 3.51 -34.54 -28.58
CA HIS A 201 2.40 -35.09 -27.79
C HIS A 201 1.52 -36.07 -28.58
N ASP A 202 1.94 -36.49 -29.79
CA ASP A 202 1.10 -37.31 -30.66
C ASP A 202 0.97 -38.78 -30.22
N ALA A 203 1.78 -39.23 -29.26
CA ALA A 203 1.68 -40.56 -28.64
C ALA A 203 0.62 -40.64 -27.53
N ARG A 204 -0.04 -39.51 -27.19
CA ARG A 204 -1.01 -39.44 -26.09
C ARG A 204 -2.39 -39.89 -26.59
N GLU A 205 -2.97 -40.89 -25.93
CA GLU A 205 -4.30 -41.42 -26.28
C GLU A 205 -5.29 -41.32 -25.12
N ASP A 206 -5.07 -42.01 -24.00
CA ASP A 206 -5.97 -41.98 -22.84
C ASP A 206 -5.72 -40.75 -21.95
N VAL A 207 -6.76 -39.94 -21.75
CA VAL A 207 -6.69 -38.72 -20.92
C VAL A 207 -7.83 -38.64 -19.92
N PHE A 208 -7.65 -37.86 -18.85
CA PHE A 208 -8.70 -37.68 -17.86
C PHE A 208 -9.89 -36.91 -18.43
N ALA A 209 -9.63 -35.82 -19.16
CA ALA A 209 -10.64 -35.00 -19.80
C ALA A 209 -10.09 -34.29 -21.06
N VAL A 210 -11.01 -33.83 -21.91
CA VAL A 210 -10.73 -33.06 -23.13
C VAL A 210 -11.59 -31.80 -23.18
N GLY A 211 -11.11 -30.74 -23.82
CA GLY A 211 -11.90 -29.55 -24.12
C GLY A 211 -13.05 -29.86 -25.09
N LEU A 212 -14.17 -29.13 -24.95
CA LEU A 212 -15.36 -29.35 -25.80
C LEU A 212 -15.21 -28.78 -27.22
N ALA A 213 -14.28 -27.85 -27.44
CA ALA A 213 -13.95 -27.33 -28.77
C ALA A 213 -13.37 -28.45 -29.66
N GLY A 214 -14.23 -29.03 -30.50
CA GLY A 214 -13.91 -30.14 -31.39
C GLY A 214 -14.05 -31.53 -30.76
N ALA A 215 -14.83 -31.69 -29.69
CA ALA A 215 -15.03 -33.00 -29.07
C ALA A 215 -16.13 -33.80 -29.78
N LEU A 216 -15.85 -35.06 -30.10
CA LEU A 216 -16.83 -36.03 -30.60
C LEU A 216 -17.37 -36.84 -29.43
N VAL A 217 -18.67 -36.75 -29.17
CA VAL A 217 -19.35 -37.37 -28.02
C VAL A 217 -20.43 -38.32 -28.48
N ARG A 218 -20.49 -39.53 -27.90
CA ARG A 218 -21.53 -40.50 -28.23
C ARG A 218 -22.87 -40.03 -27.67
N THR A 219 -23.90 -39.97 -28.52
CA THR A 219 -25.21 -39.41 -28.15
C THR A 219 -25.88 -40.14 -27.00
N SER A 220 -25.80 -41.48 -26.98
CA SER A 220 -26.36 -42.28 -25.89
C SER A 220 -25.72 -41.96 -24.53
N VAL A 221 -24.41 -41.65 -24.52
CA VAL A 221 -23.70 -41.25 -23.30
C VAL A 221 -24.05 -39.83 -22.91
N TRP A 222 -24.16 -38.90 -23.87
CA TRP A 222 -24.63 -37.54 -23.61
C TRP A 222 -26.02 -37.53 -22.96
N GLN A 223 -26.97 -38.30 -23.50
CA GLN A 223 -28.32 -38.43 -22.96
C GLN A 223 -28.35 -39.12 -21.59
N ALA A 224 -27.61 -40.22 -21.42
CA ALA A 224 -27.53 -40.93 -20.14
C ALA A 224 -26.90 -40.08 -19.02
N LEU A 225 -26.03 -39.14 -19.39
CA LEU A 225 -25.40 -38.20 -18.48
C LEU A 225 -26.21 -36.90 -18.31
N GLU A 226 -27.34 -36.70 -19.01
CA GLU A 226 -28.10 -35.44 -18.97
C GLU A 226 -27.23 -34.20 -19.34
N GLY A 227 -26.36 -34.34 -20.36
CA GLY A 227 -25.52 -33.23 -20.84
C GLY A 227 -24.43 -32.81 -19.85
N THR A 228 -24.10 -31.52 -19.79
CA THR A 228 -23.10 -30.92 -18.85
C THR A 228 -23.76 -30.28 -17.64
N ASP A 229 -23.17 -30.38 -16.45
CA ASP A 229 -23.71 -29.73 -15.25
C ASP A 229 -23.58 -28.19 -15.33
N PRO A 230 -24.69 -27.44 -15.28
CA PRO A 230 -24.67 -26.01 -15.48
C PRO A 230 -23.91 -25.20 -14.41
N GLU A 231 -23.66 -25.78 -13.24
CA GLU A 231 -22.99 -25.09 -12.13
C GLU A 231 -21.45 -25.06 -12.30
N TYR A 232 -20.90 -25.87 -13.20
CA TYR A 232 -19.47 -25.83 -13.55
C TYR A 232 -19.12 -24.63 -14.44
N GLY A 233 -20.09 -24.17 -15.23
CA GLY A 233 -19.95 -23.08 -16.19
C GLY A 233 -18.94 -23.35 -17.31
N VAL A 234 -18.77 -22.36 -18.18
CA VAL A 234 -18.01 -22.45 -19.45
C VAL A 234 -16.60 -23.04 -19.31
N PHE A 235 -15.94 -22.88 -18.17
CA PHE A 235 -14.57 -23.37 -17.95
C PHE A 235 -14.47 -24.79 -17.39
N GLY A 236 -15.57 -25.36 -16.90
CA GLY A 236 -15.64 -26.66 -16.25
C GLY A 236 -16.46 -27.72 -16.98
N ASP A 237 -17.24 -27.35 -17.99
CA ASP A 237 -18.20 -28.23 -18.68
C ASP A 237 -17.55 -29.50 -19.25
N GLY A 238 -16.41 -29.37 -19.95
CA GLY A 238 -15.67 -30.52 -20.49
C GLY A 238 -15.09 -31.44 -19.40
N LEU A 239 -14.63 -30.87 -18.28
CA LEU A 239 -14.12 -31.62 -17.14
C LEU A 239 -15.24 -32.44 -16.46
N ASP A 240 -16.40 -31.81 -16.24
CA ASP A 240 -17.55 -32.48 -15.63
C ASP A 240 -18.03 -33.66 -16.47
N LEU A 241 -18.29 -33.43 -17.76
CA LEU A 241 -18.78 -34.47 -18.68
C LEU A 241 -17.80 -35.65 -18.76
N CYS A 242 -16.51 -35.39 -18.98
CA CYS A 242 -15.50 -36.44 -19.06
C CYS A 242 -15.36 -37.22 -17.76
N ARG A 243 -15.42 -36.53 -16.61
CA ARG A 243 -15.36 -37.19 -15.30
C ARG A 243 -16.57 -38.10 -15.08
N ARG A 244 -17.77 -37.65 -15.42
CA ARG A 244 -18.99 -38.46 -15.28
C ARG A 244 -18.98 -39.63 -16.26
N ALA A 245 -18.51 -39.44 -17.49
CA ALA A 245 -18.32 -40.53 -18.47
C ALA A 245 -17.33 -41.59 -17.96
N ARG A 246 -16.18 -41.18 -17.41
CA ARG A 246 -15.21 -42.10 -16.79
C ARG A 246 -15.81 -42.86 -15.60
N LEU A 247 -16.58 -42.19 -14.73
CA LEU A 247 -17.27 -42.84 -13.62
C LEU A 247 -18.38 -43.78 -14.07
N ALA A 248 -19.02 -43.51 -15.21
CA ALA A 248 -19.98 -44.41 -15.86
C ALA A 248 -19.33 -45.61 -16.56
N GLY A 249 -17.99 -45.73 -16.54
CA GLY A 249 -17.25 -46.85 -17.12
C GLY A 249 -16.80 -46.67 -18.57
N HIS A 250 -16.98 -45.48 -19.15
CA HIS A 250 -16.54 -45.17 -20.50
C HIS A 250 -15.11 -44.63 -20.57
N ARG A 251 -14.46 -44.75 -21.73
CA ARG A 251 -13.14 -44.17 -22.00
C ARG A 251 -13.26 -42.80 -22.65
N VAL A 252 -12.30 -41.94 -22.32
CA VAL A 252 -12.13 -40.58 -22.85
C VAL A 252 -10.75 -40.49 -23.48
N VAL A 253 -10.69 -40.29 -24.78
CA VAL A 253 -9.43 -40.28 -25.52
C VAL A 253 -9.20 -38.91 -26.15
N VAL A 254 -7.93 -38.56 -26.35
CA VAL A 254 -7.54 -37.50 -27.27
C VAL A 254 -7.09 -38.14 -28.58
N VAL A 255 -7.41 -37.51 -29.70
CA VAL A 255 -7.01 -37.93 -31.04
C VAL A 255 -6.04 -36.88 -31.57
N PRO A 256 -4.72 -37.06 -31.40
CA PRO A 256 -3.75 -36.01 -31.73
C PRO A 256 -3.72 -35.65 -33.22
N ARG A 257 -4.10 -36.57 -34.11
CA ARG A 257 -4.22 -36.30 -35.55
C ARG A 257 -5.42 -35.42 -35.92
N ALA A 258 -6.43 -35.35 -35.06
CA ALA A 258 -7.55 -34.44 -35.26
C ALA A 258 -7.19 -33.07 -34.69
N VAL A 259 -6.95 -32.08 -35.55
CA VAL A 259 -6.50 -30.75 -35.14
C VAL A 259 -7.62 -29.72 -35.27
N VAL A 260 -7.78 -28.89 -34.23
CA VAL A 260 -8.70 -27.75 -34.20
C VAL A 260 -7.94 -26.52 -33.76
N ARG A 261 -8.06 -25.41 -34.49
CA ARG A 261 -7.54 -24.12 -34.03
C ARG A 261 -8.62 -23.42 -33.20
N HIS A 262 -8.29 -23.02 -31.99
CA HIS A 262 -9.22 -22.45 -31.02
C HIS A 262 -8.73 -21.09 -30.54
N ALA A 263 -9.59 -20.07 -30.58
CA ALA A 263 -9.21 -18.71 -30.16
C ALA A 263 -9.32 -18.48 -28.65
N GLN A 264 -9.99 -19.39 -27.92
CA GLN A 264 -10.25 -19.27 -26.48
C GLN A 264 -10.91 -17.92 -26.11
N ALA A 265 -11.87 -17.47 -26.92
CA ALA A 265 -12.45 -16.14 -26.85
C ALA A 265 -13.08 -15.81 -25.47
N SER A 266 -13.70 -16.79 -24.81
CA SER A 266 -14.21 -16.64 -23.43
C SER A 266 -13.12 -16.59 -22.35
N LEU A 267 -11.97 -17.23 -22.59
CA LEU A 267 -10.84 -17.22 -21.64
C LEU A 267 -10.12 -15.87 -21.68
N LEU A 268 -9.97 -15.32 -22.88
CA LEU A 268 -9.22 -14.11 -23.19
C LEU A 268 -10.10 -12.84 -23.25
N ASP A 269 -11.38 -12.96 -22.87
CA ASP A 269 -12.37 -11.86 -22.85
C ASP A 269 -12.53 -11.14 -24.20
N LEU A 270 -12.54 -11.90 -25.29
CA LEU A 270 -12.62 -11.38 -26.66
C LEU A 270 -14.07 -11.24 -27.18
N ARG A 271 -15.08 -11.56 -26.37
CA ARG A 271 -16.51 -11.62 -26.74
C ARG A 271 -17.35 -10.41 -26.27
N ASP A 272 -16.76 -9.40 -25.65
CA ASP A 272 -17.51 -8.25 -25.10
C ASP A 272 -17.99 -7.27 -26.19
N GLU A 273 -19.31 -7.06 -26.28
CA GLU A 273 -20.01 -6.27 -27.31
C GLU A 273 -20.04 -4.75 -27.00
N GLY A 274 -19.62 -4.31 -25.80
CA GLY A 274 -19.81 -2.94 -25.32
C GLY A 274 -18.70 -1.91 -25.59
N ARG A 275 -17.60 -2.26 -26.28
CA ARG A 275 -16.46 -1.34 -26.52
C ARG A 275 -16.32 -0.97 -28.00
N HIS A 276 -16.05 0.32 -28.26
CA HIS A 276 -15.95 0.91 -29.59
C HIS A 276 -14.99 0.14 -30.50
N GLU A 277 -15.38 -0.08 -31.75
CA GLU A 277 -14.70 -0.93 -32.74
C GLU A 277 -13.28 -0.46 -33.11
N ASP A 278 -12.89 0.77 -32.75
CA ASP A 278 -11.62 1.41 -33.16
C ASP A 278 -10.41 1.10 -32.24
N GLU A 279 -10.58 0.47 -31.08
CA GLU A 279 -9.45 0.09 -30.21
C GLU A 279 -8.99 -1.37 -30.44
N PRO A 280 -7.69 -1.63 -30.69
CA PRO A 280 -7.17 -2.99 -30.83
C PRO A 280 -7.42 -3.80 -29.54
N ARG A 281 -8.15 -4.91 -29.67
CA ARG A 281 -8.50 -5.82 -28.56
C ARG A 281 -7.24 -6.52 -28.06
N VAL A 282 -6.90 -6.31 -26.79
CA VAL A 282 -5.78 -7.00 -26.12
C VAL A 282 -6.35 -8.20 -25.34
N PRO A 283 -5.86 -9.43 -25.57
CA PRO A 283 -6.29 -10.61 -24.81
C PRO A 283 -6.11 -10.44 -23.30
N ASP A 284 -7.17 -10.65 -22.50
CA ASP A 284 -7.10 -10.55 -21.03
C ASP A 284 -7.55 -11.85 -20.34
N ALA A 285 -6.58 -12.73 -20.09
CA ALA A 285 -6.82 -13.96 -19.33
C ALA A 285 -7.13 -13.72 -17.84
N GLU A 286 -6.90 -12.52 -17.30
CA GLU A 286 -7.18 -12.21 -15.89
C GLU A 286 -8.67 -11.97 -15.65
N ALA A 287 -9.41 -11.46 -16.65
CA ALA A 287 -10.86 -11.25 -16.57
C ALA A 287 -11.64 -12.56 -16.28
N SER A 288 -11.17 -13.68 -16.83
CA SER A 288 -11.79 -15.01 -16.63
C SER A 288 -11.40 -15.70 -15.31
N TYR A 289 -10.52 -15.12 -14.48
CA TYR A 289 -10.01 -15.75 -13.26
C TYR A 289 -11.10 -16.13 -12.27
N GLY A 290 -12.01 -15.22 -11.94
CA GLY A 290 -13.08 -15.43 -10.98
C GLY A 290 -14.01 -16.60 -11.35
N PRO A 291 -14.59 -16.61 -12.57
CA PRO A 291 -15.39 -17.74 -13.07
C PRO A 291 -14.63 -19.08 -13.03
N ARG A 292 -13.36 -19.11 -13.47
CA ARG A 292 -12.52 -20.32 -13.41
C ARG A 292 -12.31 -20.80 -11.97
N ARG A 293 -12.06 -19.88 -11.04
CA ARG A 293 -11.87 -20.20 -9.63
C ARG A 293 -13.13 -20.80 -9.01
N ARG A 294 -14.32 -20.26 -9.30
CA ARG A 294 -15.60 -20.82 -8.86
C ARG A 294 -15.79 -22.25 -9.37
N SER A 295 -15.51 -22.49 -10.65
CA SER A 295 -15.56 -23.84 -11.25
C SER A 295 -14.61 -24.83 -10.55
N HIS A 296 -13.36 -24.44 -10.29
CA HIS A 296 -12.40 -25.28 -9.55
C HIS A 296 -12.88 -25.64 -8.13
N LEU A 297 -13.46 -24.68 -7.41
CA LEU A 297 -13.97 -24.91 -6.06
C LEU A 297 -15.22 -25.79 -6.08
N HIS A 298 -16.11 -25.58 -7.05
CA HIS A 298 -17.29 -26.43 -7.25
C HIS A 298 -16.88 -27.88 -7.55
N TYR A 299 -15.93 -28.10 -8.48
CA TYR A 299 -15.35 -29.43 -8.74
C TYR A 299 -14.82 -30.08 -7.45
N ARG A 300 -14.07 -29.34 -6.63
CA ARG A 300 -13.50 -29.84 -5.38
C ARG A 300 -14.59 -30.30 -4.42
N LEU A 301 -15.65 -29.50 -4.27
CA LEU A 301 -16.79 -29.84 -3.42
C LEU A 301 -17.61 -31.02 -3.95
N VAL A 302 -17.69 -31.24 -5.26
CA VAL A 302 -18.38 -32.41 -5.85
C VAL A 302 -17.54 -33.69 -5.73
N SER A 303 -16.23 -33.59 -5.91
CA SER A 303 -15.29 -34.73 -5.95
C SER A 303 -14.86 -35.26 -4.58
N VAL A 304 -14.84 -34.42 -3.55
CA VAL A 304 -14.38 -34.80 -2.20
C VAL A 304 -15.29 -35.86 -1.54
N ALA A 305 -14.74 -36.74 -0.70
CA ALA A 305 -15.53 -37.69 0.09
C ALA A 305 -16.53 -36.97 1.01
N TRP A 306 -17.68 -37.58 1.30
CA TRP A 306 -18.74 -36.95 2.12
C TRP A 306 -18.25 -36.47 3.50
N PRO A 307 -17.51 -37.28 4.30
CA PRO A 307 -17.02 -36.85 5.62
C PRO A 307 -16.06 -35.65 5.55
N MET A 308 -15.40 -35.48 4.40
CA MET A 308 -14.43 -34.42 4.16
C MET A 308 -15.05 -33.15 3.57
N LEU A 309 -16.38 -33.11 3.34
CA LEU A 309 -17.06 -31.95 2.76
C LEU A 309 -16.98 -30.72 3.68
N VAL A 310 -17.42 -30.85 4.93
CA VAL A 310 -17.39 -29.74 5.91
C VAL A 310 -15.96 -29.29 6.20
N PRO A 311 -14.98 -30.19 6.48
CA PRO A 311 -13.59 -29.79 6.62
C PRO A 311 -13.04 -29.06 5.39
N THR A 312 -13.43 -29.47 4.18
CA THR A 312 -12.99 -28.81 2.94
C THR A 312 -13.56 -27.41 2.79
N VAL A 313 -14.84 -27.22 3.12
CA VAL A 313 -15.49 -25.89 3.12
C VAL A 313 -14.80 -24.98 4.13
N LEU A 314 -14.61 -25.43 5.37
CA LEU A 314 -13.91 -24.67 6.40
C LEU A 314 -12.48 -24.34 5.97
N ALA A 315 -11.72 -25.33 5.46
CA ALA A 315 -10.36 -25.11 4.96
C ALA A 315 -10.32 -24.12 3.79
N MET A 316 -11.31 -24.12 2.89
CA MET A 316 -11.39 -23.16 1.79
C MET A 316 -11.63 -21.73 2.29
N ILE A 317 -12.55 -21.55 3.26
CA ILE A 317 -12.86 -20.24 3.86
C ILE A 317 -11.65 -19.72 4.63
N LEU A 318 -11.04 -20.56 5.48
CA LEU A 318 -9.87 -20.19 6.29
C LEU A 318 -8.63 -19.93 5.42
N TRP A 319 -8.47 -20.60 4.28
CA TRP A 319 -7.33 -20.42 3.38
C TRP A 319 -7.48 -19.21 2.43
N ALA A 320 -8.71 -18.74 2.20
CA ALA A 320 -8.98 -17.64 1.27
C ALA A 320 -8.27 -16.33 1.63
N PRO A 321 -8.25 -15.87 2.90
CA PRO A 321 -7.48 -14.69 3.30
C PRO A 321 -5.99 -14.81 2.97
N PHE A 322 -5.37 -15.96 3.24
CA PHE A 322 -3.95 -16.18 2.94
C PHE A 322 -3.66 -16.13 1.43
N GLN A 323 -4.54 -16.70 0.61
CA GLN A 323 -4.42 -16.59 -0.85
C GLN A 323 -4.62 -15.16 -1.33
N ALA A 324 -5.61 -14.45 -0.79
CA ALA A 324 -5.85 -13.05 -1.11
C ALA A 324 -4.65 -12.17 -0.74
N MET A 325 -4.06 -12.37 0.44
CA MET A 325 -2.83 -11.71 0.88
C MET A 325 -1.66 -12.02 -0.07
N TYR A 326 -1.48 -13.29 -0.46
CA TYR A 326 -0.47 -13.66 -1.44
C TYR A 326 -0.69 -12.98 -2.80
N ARG A 327 -1.95 -12.90 -3.28
CA ARG A 327 -2.33 -12.19 -4.52
C ARG A 327 -2.10 -10.68 -4.43
N LEU A 328 -2.38 -10.06 -3.29
CA LEU A 328 -2.07 -8.66 -3.01
C LEU A 328 -0.56 -8.41 -3.00
N ALA A 329 0.22 -9.29 -2.36
CA ALA A 329 1.67 -9.20 -2.33
C ALA A 329 2.30 -9.25 -3.74
N ILE A 330 1.75 -10.07 -4.65
CA ILE A 330 2.13 -10.09 -6.07
C ILE A 330 1.42 -9.01 -6.92
N LYS A 331 0.71 -8.06 -6.28
CA LYS A 331 0.09 -6.86 -6.88
C LYS A 331 -1.06 -7.15 -7.83
N ARG A 332 -1.87 -8.18 -7.52
CA ARG A 332 -3.06 -8.61 -8.28
C ARG A 332 -4.33 -8.50 -7.43
N PRO A 333 -4.85 -7.29 -7.18
CA PRO A 333 -5.98 -7.06 -6.27
C PRO A 333 -7.30 -7.66 -6.77
N ALA A 334 -7.55 -7.70 -8.08
CA ALA A 334 -8.74 -8.33 -8.65
C ALA A 334 -8.78 -9.84 -8.33
N GLN A 335 -7.66 -10.53 -8.50
CA GLN A 335 -7.54 -11.95 -8.13
C GLN A 335 -7.67 -12.16 -6.62
N ALA A 336 -7.16 -11.24 -5.80
CA ALA A 336 -7.32 -11.31 -4.35
C ALA A 336 -8.79 -11.25 -3.94
N ARG A 337 -9.56 -10.32 -4.52
CA ARG A 337 -11.01 -10.25 -4.35
C ARG A 337 -11.69 -11.54 -4.77
N ASP A 338 -11.34 -12.07 -5.94
CA ASP A 338 -11.97 -13.29 -6.45
C ASP A 338 -11.63 -14.54 -5.61
N GLU A 339 -10.43 -14.60 -5.01
CA GLU A 339 -10.07 -15.64 -4.05
C GLU A 339 -10.89 -15.57 -2.75
N LEU A 340 -11.27 -14.38 -2.30
CA LEU A 340 -12.15 -14.21 -1.12
C LEU A 340 -13.61 -14.55 -1.45
N LEU A 341 -14.09 -14.08 -2.60
CA LEU A 341 -15.51 -14.22 -2.97
C LEU A 341 -15.87 -15.62 -3.47
N ALA A 342 -14.95 -16.33 -4.12
CA ALA A 342 -15.27 -17.63 -4.71
C ALA A 342 -15.66 -18.72 -3.67
N PRO A 343 -14.99 -18.86 -2.51
CA PRO A 343 -15.41 -19.77 -1.45
C PRO A 343 -16.76 -19.40 -0.83
N LEU A 344 -17.01 -18.10 -0.57
CA LEU A 344 -18.30 -17.62 -0.06
C LEU A 344 -19.44 -17.94 -1.03
N TRP A 345 -19.20 -17.70 -2.32
CA TRP A 345 -20.14 -18.04 -3.39
C TRP A 345 -20.42 -19.56 -3.44
N ALA A 346 -19.38 -20.40 -3.26
CA ALA A 346 -19.53 -21.85 -3.23
C ALA A 346 -20.35 -22.35 -2.01
N VAL A 347 -20.25 -21.67 -0.86
CA VAL A 347 -21.03 -21.98 0.36
C VAL A 347 -22.52 -21.69 0.14
N VAL A 348 -22.85 -20.54 -0.47
CA VAL A 348 -24.24 -20.20 -0.81
C VAL A 348 -24.84 -21.22 -1.79
N ARG A 349 -24.01 -21.87 -2.61
CA ARG A 349 -24.38 -22.87 -3.63
C ARG A 349 -24.27 -24.33 -3.15
N LEU A 350 -24.19 -24.61 -1.85
CA LEU A 350 -24.17 -25.99 -1.33
C LEU A 350 -25.35 -26.88 -1.79
N PRO A 351 -26.60 -26.37 -1.95
CA PRO A 351 -27.69 -27.16 -2.53
C PRO A 351 -27.42 -27.59 -3.97
N ALA A 352 -26.74 -26.76 -4.75
CA ALA A 352 -26.33 -27.10 -6.11
C ALA A 352 -25.27 -28.22 -6.11
N VAL A 353 -24.27 -28.12 -5.23
CA VAL A 353 -23.28 -29.20 -5.02
C VAL A 353 -23.96 -30.52 -4.65
N ALA A 354 -24.99 -30.49 -3.80
CA ALA A 354 -25.73 -31.70 -3.45
C ALA A 354 -26.46 -32.31 -4.67
N ARG A 355 -27.07 -31.48 -5.52
CA ARG A 355 -27.69 -31.92 -6.80
C ARG A 355 -26.66 -32.57 -7.72
N SER A 356 -25.53 -31.91 -7.96
CA SER A 356 -24.42 -32.44 -8.78
C SER A 356 -23.90 -33.78 -8.25
N ARG A 357 -23.72 -33.89 -6.92
CA ARG A 357 -23.27 -35.15 -6.28
C ARG A 357 -24.30 -36.28 -6.42
N ARG A 358 -25.61 -35.97 -6.40
CA ARG A 358 -26.67 -36.95 -6.64
C ARG A 358 -26.67 -37.41 -8.10
N SER A 359 -26.57 -36.48 -9.05
CA SER A 359 -26.46 -36.79 -10.49
C SER A 359 -25.25 -37.71 -10.76
N VAL A 360 -24.06 -37.35 -10.27
CA VAL A 360 -22.86 -38.20 -10.39
C VAL A 360 -23.08 -39.59 -9.79
N ARG A 361 -23.73 -39.70 -8.63
CA ARG A 361 -23.99 -41.00 -7.99
C ARG A 361 -24.97 -41.87 -8.77
N ARG A 362 -25.92 -41.28 -9.49
CA ARG A 362 -26.91 -42.01 -10.31
C ARG A 362 -26.26 -42.70 -11.51
N THR A 363 -25.27 -42.07 -12.12
CA THR A 363 -24.62 -42.56 -13.35
C THR A 363 -23.29 -43.28 -13.11
N SER A 364 -22.75 -43.23 -11.89
CA SER A 364 -21.44 -43.83 -11.55
C SER A 364 -21.55 -45.35 -11.38
N ILE A 365 -20.81 -46.09 -12.22
CA ILE A 365 -20.61 -47.54 -12.12
C ILE A 365 -19.26 -47.83 -11.44
N LEU A 366 -18.23 -47.06 -11.76
CA LEU A 366 -16.88 -47.19 -11.19
C LEU A 366 -16.72 -46.39 -9.90
N PRO A 367 -15.91 -46.87 -8.94
CA PRO A 367 -15.61 -46.10 -7.74
C PRO A 367 -14.66 -44.94 -8.07
N ARG A 368 -14.72 -43.87 -7.27
CA ARG A 368 -13.88 -42.66 -7.46
C ARG A 368 -12.38 -42.94 -7.54
N ARG A 369 -11.89 -43.99 -6.85
CA ARG A 369 -10.50 -44.43 -6.88
C ARG A 369 -10.02 -44.85 -8.28
N ALA A 370 -10.93 -45.26 -9.17
CA ALA A 370 -10.61 -45.59 -10.55
C ALA A 370 -10.06 -44.39 -11.34
N LEU A 371 -10.34 -43.16 -10.89
CA LEU A 371 -9.83 -41.94 -11.51
C LEU A 371 -8.39 -41.60 -11.07
N VAL A 372 -7.92 -42.11 -9.94
CA VAL A 372 -6.63 -41.71 -9.33
C VAL A 372 -5.43 -41.84 -10.28
N PRO A 373 -5.28 -42.92 -11.09
CA PRO A 373 -4.18 -43.03 -12.03
C PRO A 373 -4.18 -41.96 -13.13
N LEU A 374 -5.33 -41.33 -13.38
CA LEU A 374 -5.50 -40.29 -14.40
C LEU A 374 -5.35 -38.88 -13.82
N LEU A 375 -5.26 -38.73 -12.49
CA LEU A 375 -5.12 -37.44 -11.81
C LEU A 375 -3.64 -37.06 -11.68
N GLY A 376 -3.35 -35.77 -11.81
CA GLY A 376 -2.01 -35.25 -11.56
C GLY A 376 -1.64 -35.40 -10.07
N THR A 377 -0.38 -35.72 -9.81
CA THR A 377 0.17 -35.78 -8.46
C THR A 377 0.65 -34.40 -7.99
N TRP A 378 0.93 -34.26 -6.70
CA TRP A 378 1.57 -33.05 -6.18
C TRP A 378 2.97 -32.79 -6.76
N ARG A 379 3.68 -33.85 -7.17
CA ARG A 379 4.98 -33.72 -7.86
C ARG A 379 4.80 -33.09 -9.24
N ASP A 380 3.78 -33.53 -9.98
CA ASP A 380 3.47 -32.96 -11.30
C ASP A 380 3.06 -31.50 -11.18
N VAL A 381 2.25 -31.16 -10.16
CA VAL A 381 1.87 -29.76 -9.85
C VAL A 381 3.10 -28.89 -9.57
N LEU A 382 4.09 -29.42 -8.85
CA LEU A 382 5.32 -28.71 -8.51
C LEU A 382 6.27 -28.61 -9.72
N GLY A 383 6.39 -29.67 -10.51
CA GLY A 383 7.13 -29.72 -11.78
C GLY A 383 6.59 -28.69 -12.76
N GLU A 384 5.30 -28.76 -13.08
CA GLU A 384 4.62 -27.80 -13.95
C GLU A 384 4.79 -26.35 -13.45
N ARG A 385 4.72 -26.11 -12.12
CA ARG A 385 4.98 -24.78 -11.55
C ARG A 385 6.44 -24.33 -11.69
N ARG A 386 7.40 -25.26 -11.66
CA ARG A 386 8.82 -24.98 -11.85
C ARG A 386 9.10 -24.70 -13.32
N ASP A 387 8.54 -25.50 -14.21
CA ASP A 387 8.73 -25.40 -15.66
C ASP A 387 8.11 -24.11 -16.17
N HIS A 388 6.86 -23.80 -15.78
CA HIS A 388 6.26 -22.48 -16.04
C HIS A 388 7.12 -21.33 -15.52
N ARG A 389 7.79 -21.47 -14.36
CA ARG A 389 8.68 -20.41 -13.85
C ARG A 389 9.94 -20.27 -14.69
N LEU A 390 10.51 -21.39 -15.16
CA LEU A 390 11.71 -21.40 -15.99
C LEU A 390 11.40 -20.87 -17.38
N ALA A 391 10.35 -21.37 -18.04
CA ALA A 391 9.88 -20.93 -19.34
C ALA A 391 9.55 -19.43 -19.32
N ASN A 392 8.77 -18.95 -18.34
CA ASN A 392 8.51 -17.52 -18.20
C ASN A 392 9.79 -16.70 -17.98
N ALA A 393 10.74 -17.20 -17.19
CA ALA A 393 12.00 -16.51 -16.95
C ALA A 393 12.88 -16.45 -18.21
N GLU A 394 12.89 -17.51 -19.00
CA GLU A 394 13.63 -17.61 -20.26
C GLU A 394 13.00 -16.74 -21.35
N GLU A 395 11.68 -16.79 -21.51
CA GLU A 395 10.96 -15.91 -22.42
C GLU A 395 11.14 -14.44 -22.05
N HIS A 396 11.14 -14.09 -20.76
CA HIS A 396 11.47 -12.73 -20.33
C HIS A 396 12.90 -12.35 -20.69
N ARG A 397 13.86 -13.28 -20.57
CA ARG A 397 15.24 -13.04 -21.02
C ARG A 397 15.28 -12.82 -22.53
N VAL A 398 14.54 -13.56 -23.33
CA VAL A 398 14.56 -13.45 -24.80
C VAL A 398 13.80 -12.21 -25.29
N SER A 399 12.56 -12.01 -24.85
CA SER A 399 11.67 -10.93 -25.31
C SER A 399 12.07 -9.54 -24.78
N THR A 400 12.71 -9.47 -23.61
CA THR A 400 13.09 -8.20 -22.98
C THR A 400 14.60 -8.02 -22.81
N ALA A 401 15.43 -8.93 -23.34
CA ALA A 401 16.87 -8.72 -23.41
C ALA A 401 17.14 -7.43 -24.17
N PRO A 402 17.69 -6.39 -23.52
CA PRO A 402 18.25 -5.29 -24.26
C PRO A 402 19.41 -5.84 -25.10
N THR A 403 19.65 -5.24 -26.27
CA THR A 403 20.88 -5.52 -27.04
C THR A 403 22.12 -5.25 -26.17
N ASP A 404 23.26 -5.87 -26.44
CA ASP A 404 24.45 -5.67 -25.60
C ASP A 404 24.90 -4.20 -25.52
N LEU A 405 24.67 -3.44 -26.59
CA LEU A 405 24.87 -2.00 -26.62
C LEU A 405 23.89 -1.26 -25.68
N GLU A 406 22.59 -1.57 -25.73
CA GLU A 406 21.61 -1.01 -24.80
C GLU A 406 21.91 -1.40 -23.34
N ARG A 407 22.41 -2.62 -23.08
CA ARG A 407 22.85 -3.03 -21.73
C ARG A 407 24.03 -2.20 -21.26
N ALA A 408 25.03 -1.98 -22.12
CA ALA A 408 26.20 -1.16 -21.79
C ALA A 408 25.79 0.30 -21.49
N GLU A 409 24.89 0.88 -22.30
CA GLU A 409 24.38 2.23 -22.09
C GLU A 409 23.55 2.34 -20.80
N LEU A 410 22.62 1.40 -20.55
CA LEU A 410 21.84 1.35 -19.31
C LEU A 410 22.73 1.15 -18.08
N ARG A 411 23.79 0.34 -18.17
CA ARG A 411 24.78 0.19 -17.09
C ARG A 411 25.57 1.48 -16.88
N ALA A 412 25.95 2.19 -17.93
CA ALA A 412 26.66 3.47 -17.81
C ALA A 412 25.78 4.54 -17.14
N ILE A 413 24.54 4.68 -17.59
CA ILE A 413 23.53 5.58 -16.98
C ILE A 413 23.27 5.16 -15.52
N GLY A 414 23.09 3.86 -15.28
CA GLY A 414 22.90 3.29 -13.95
C GLY A 414 24.07 3.57 -13.03
N ARG A 415 25.30 3.30 -13.46
CA ARG A 415 26.54 3.55 -12.70
C ARG A 415 26.67 5.01 -12.34
N ARG A 416 26.48 5.93 -13.29
CA ARG A 416 26.52 7.38 -13.02
C ARG A 416 25.49 7.79 -11.97
N ARG A 417 24.26 7.25 -12.06
CA ARG A 417 23.20 7.51 -11.07
C ARG A 417 23.56 6.97 -9.69
N HIS A 418 24.11 5.76 -9.61
CA HIS A 418 24.50 5.14 -8.33
C HIS A 418 25.71 5.83 -7.70
N VAL A 419 26.71 6.23 -8.50
CA VAL A 419 27.86 7.00 -8.01
C VAL A 419 27.43 8.35 -7.46
N VAL A 420 26.63 9.11 -8.21
CA VAL A 420 26.16 10.43 -7.71
C VAL A 420 25.24 10.28 -6.51
N LEU A 421 24.36 9.27 -6.49
CA LEU A 421 23.57 8.97 -5.30
C LEU A 421 24.48 8.67 -4.09
N GLY A 422 25.50 7.82 -4.28
CA GLY A 422 26.49 7.48 -3.23
C GLY A 422 27.22 8.70 -2.69
N LEU A 423 27.71 9.57 -3.58
CA LEU A 423 28.37 10.83 -3.20
C LEU A 423 27.41 11.79 -2.47
N LEU A 424 26.16 11.90 -2.92
CA LEU A 424 25.15 12.72 -2.25
C LEU A 424 24.81 12.16 -0.86
N THR A 425 24.63 10.85 -0.72
CA THR A 425 24.40 10.23 0.59
C THR A 425 25.59 10.45 1.52
N LEU A 426 26.82 10.37 1.02
CA LEU A 426 28.01 10.67 1.81
C LEU A 426 28.04 12.14 2.23
N GLY A 427 27.69 13.07 1.33
CA GLY A 427 27.58 14.49 1.63
C GLY A 427 26.49 14.79 2.67
N LEU A 428 25.34 14.15 2.58
CA LEU A 428 24.26 14.26 3.57
C LEU A 428 24.70 13.73 4.94
N LEU A 429 25.38 12.58 4.98
CA LEU A 429 25.97 12.04 6.22
C LEU A 429 27.04 12.97 6.80
N ALA A 430 27.85 13.61 5.96
CA ALA A 430 28.84 14.59 6.41
C ALA A 430 28.18 15.85 7.01
N VAL A 431 27.10 16.35 6.40
CA VAL A 431 26.30 17.45 6.97
C VAL A 431 25.66 17.02 8.29
N THR A 432 25.07 15.83 8.36
CA THR A 432 24.55 15.27 9.62
C THR A 432 25.63 15.20 10.70
N ALA A 433 26.82 14.70 10.37
CA ALA A 433 27.94 14.61 11.31
C ALA A 433 28.48 15.99 11.72
N LEU A 434 28.44 16.98 10.82
CA LEU A 434 28.83 18.36 11.13
C LEU A 434 27.85 19.00 12.12
N VAL A 435 26.54 18.85 11.88
CA VAL A 435 25.48 19.47 12.70
C VAL A 435 25.35 18.78 14.05
N PHE A 436 25.34 17.45 14.09
CA PHE A 436 25.10 16.69 15.32
C PHE A 436 26.39 16.16 15.98
N GLY A 437 27.56 16.47 15.43
CA GLY A 437 28.83 15.91 15.89
C GLY A 437 29.15 16.22 17.36
N SER A 438 28.83 17.45 17.81
CA SER A 438 29.02 17.90 19.18
C SER A 438 28.13 17.17 20.19
N VAL A 439 26.92 16.78 19.79
CA VAL A 439 25.91 16.15 20.66
C VAL A 439 25.91 14.62 20.59
N LEU A 440 26.51 14.02 19.56
CA LEU A 440 26.45 12.58 19.31
C LEU A 440 27.05 11.77 20.46
N GLY A 441 28.13 12.25 21.09
CA GLY A 441 28.73 11.61 22.26
C GLY A 441 27.79 11.55 23.46
N ALA A 442 27.08 12.65 23.75
CA ALA A 442 26.11 12.73 24.84
C ALA A 442 24.91 11.80 24.59
N LEU A 443 24.43 11.71 23.35
CA LEU A 443 23.36 10.79 22.97
C LEU A 443 23.76 9.32 23.16
N PHE A 444 24.98 8.95 22.79
CA PHE A 444 25.49 7.59 23.04
C PHE A 444 25.69 7.29 24.53
N ALA A 445 25.89 8.31 25.36
CA ALA A 445 25.95 8.21 26.82
C ALA A 445 24.55 8.12 27.47
N GLY A 446 23.46 8.14 26.69
CA GLY A 446 22.09 8.07 27.20
C GLY A 446 21.40 9.42 27.38
N GLY A 447 21.98 10.52 26.87
CA GLY A 447 21.36 11.83 26.89
C GLY A 447 20.08 11.90 26.03
N ARG A 448 19.19 12.82 26.40
CA ARG A 448 17.90 13.04 25.72
C ARG A 448 17.90 14.38 24.98
N PHE A 449 17.35 14.37 23.76
CA PHE A 449 17.05 15.60 23.04
C PHE A 449 15.85 16.29 23.68
N VAL A 450 16.02 17.54 24.07
CA VAL A 450 14.98 18.41 24.63
C VAL A 450 15.21 19.83 24.10
N GLY A 451 14.15 20.62 23.93
CA GLY A 451 14.26 22.05 23.59
C GLY A 451 13.40 22.46 22.40
N GLY A 452 13.09 23.74 22.32
CA GLY A 452 12.08 24.26 21.40
C GLY A 452 10.72 23.61 21.63
N GLU A 453 10.14 23.00 20.59
CA GLU A 453 8.86 22.26 20.66
C GLU A 453 9.03 20.81 21.20
N LEU A 454 10.27 20.30 21.30
CA LEU A 454 10.55 18.91 21.66
C LEU A 454 10.61 18.68 23.18
N LEU A 455 9.66 17.91 23.67
CA LEU A 455 9.67 17.35 25.03
C LEU A 455 10.54 16.10 25.15
N PRO A 456 11.04 15.79 26.36
CA PRO A 456 11.54 14.46 26.71
C PRO A 456 10.63 13.35 26.18
N ALA A 457 11.22 12.36 25.52
CA ALA A 457 10.49 11.28 24.88
C ALA A 457 10.78 9.95 25.59
N ASP A 458 10.64 9.95 26.91
CA ASP A 458 10.80 8.74 27.73
C ASP A 458 9.53 7.88 27.62
N GLY A 459 9.71 6.56 27.65
CA GLY A 459 8.59 5.62 27.56
C GLY A 459 8.92 4.33 26.82
N SER A 460 8.23 3.26 27.24
CA SER A 460 8.28 1.96 26.60
C SER A 460 7.31 1.88 25.42
N PHE A 461 7.47 0.86 24.57
CA PHE A 461 6.50 0.53 23.53
C PHE A 461 5.07 0.38 24.08
N ALA A 462 4.90 -0.18 25.27
CA ALA A 462 3.59 -0.33 25.91
C ALA A 462 2.96 1.02 26.26
N ALA A 463 3.76 1.97 26.76
CA ALA A 463 3.31 3.34 27.05
C ALA A 463 2.88 4.06 25.76
N VAL A 464 3.68 3.98 24.69
CA VAL A 464 3.33 4.57 23.38
C VAL A 464 2.10 3.90 22.78
N TRP A 465 1.94 2.58 22.92
CA TRP A 465 0.76 1.84 22.47
C TRP A 465 -0.50 2.27 23.21
N ARG A 466 -0.41 2.48 24.52
CA ARG A 466 -1.52 3.02 25.33
C ARG A 466 -1.82 4.48 25.00
N ALA A 467 -0.80 5.33 24.83
CA ALA A 467 -1.02 6.71 24.38
C ALA A 467 -1.69 6.77 23.00
N ALA A 468 -1.28 5.93 22.06
CA ALA A 468 -1.82 5.89 20.70
C ALA A 468 -3.23 5.28 20.60
N THR A 469 -3.60 4.36 21.50
CA THR A 469 -4.84 3.55 21.37
C THR A 469 -5.81 3.66 22.54
N GLY A 470 -5.40 4.29 23.65
CA GLY A 470 -6.10 4.32 24.92
C GLY A 470 -7.18 5.39 25.01
N GLY A 471 -7.06 6.51 24.28
CA GLY A 471 -8.06 7.58 24.29
C GLY A 471 -8.11 8.40 25.59
N TRP A 472 -7.14 8.20 26.49
CA TRP A 472 -6.91 8.99 27.69
C TRP A 472 -5.57 9.71 27.56
N VAL A 473 -5.59 11.03 27.65
CA VAL A 473 -4.37 11.86 27.64
C VAL A 473 -3.99 12.19 29.08
N ALA A 474 -2.73 11.98 29.44
CA ALA A 474 -2.20 12.18 30.78
C ALA A 474 -1.72 13.62 31.02
N ASP A 475 -2.37 14.61 30.42
CA ASP A 475 -2.06 16.01 30.67
C ASP A 475 -2.86 16.50 31.89
N GLY A 476 -2.21 17.23 32.81
CA GLY A 476 -2.81 17.63 34.08
C GLY A 476 -3.42 16.45 34.86
N LEU A 477 -4.68 16.58 35.29
CA LEU A 477 -5.43 15.51 36.00
C LEU A 477 -5.99 14.42 35.07
N GLY A 478 -5.61 14.44 33.80
CA GLY A 478 -6.07 13.51 32.77
C GLY A 478 -7.32 14.01 32.05
N SER A 479 -7.53 13.54 30.82
CA SER A 479 -8.78 13.83 30.10
C SER A 479 -9.08 12.90 28.93
N PRO A 480 -10.37 12.79 28.55
CA PRO A 480 -10.78 12.11 27.33
C PRO A 480 -10.41 12.94 26.09
N ALA A 481 -9.45 12.42 25.32
CA ALA A 481 -9.07 12.97 24.01
C ALA A 481 -8.54 11.85 23.10
N PRO A 482 -8.80 11.93 21.78
CA PRO A 482 -8.16 11.02 20.85
C PRO A 482 -6.64 11.23 20.90
N ALA A 483 -5.90 10.15 20.64
CA ALA A 483 -4.45 10.24 20.56
C ALA A 483 -4.01 11.23 19.47
N ASP A 484 -2.95 11.99 19.74
CA ASP A 484 -2.35 12.87 18.73
C ASP A 484 -1.91 12.04 17.51
N PRO A 485 -2.17 12.48 16.27
CA PRO A 485 -1.85 11.73 15.05
C PRO A 485 -0.40 11.25 14.95
N PHE A 486 0.51 11.97 15.60
CA PHE A 486 1.94 11.69 15.62
C PHE A 486 2.29 10.45 16.45
N THR A 487 1.62 10.21 17.57
CA THR A 487 1.88 9.05 18.45
C THR A 487 1.66 7.71 17.73
N THR A 488 0.65 7.64 16.86
CA THR A 488 0.37 6.46 16.03
C THR A 488 1.50 6.18 15.02
N PHE A 489 2.15 7.23 14.50
CA PHE A 489 3.29 7.10 13.59
C PHE A 489 4.56 6.60 14.28
N LEU A 490 4.75 6.91 15.57
CA LEU A 490 5.94 6.51 16.32
C LEU A 490 5.99 5.00 16.62
N LEU A 491 4.84 4.32 16.75
CA LEU A 491 4.78 2.89 17.07
C LEU A 491 5.74 1.98 16.27
N PRO A 492 5.75 2.02 14.92
CA PRO A 492 6.70 1.22 14.15
C PRO A 492 8.16 1.64 14.37
N LEU A 493 8.44 2.92 14.63
CA LEU A 493 9.80 3.41 14.90
C LEU A 493 10.31 2.92 16.25
N VAL A 494 9.48 2.97 17.30
CA VAL A 494 9.81 2.47 18.64
C VAL A 494 10.04 0.96 18.61
N LEU A 495 9.22 0.21 17.88
CA LEU A 495 9.40 -1.23 17.71
C LEU A 495 10.73 -1.57 17.03
N LEU A 496 11.12 -0.81 15.99
CA LEU A 496 12.40 -1.00 15.29
C LEU A 496 13.59 -0.51 16.12
N GLY A 497 13.39 0.48 16.98
CA GLY A 497 14.39 1.09 17.85
C GLY A 497 14.69 0.35 19.15
N GLY A 498 14.15 -0.87 19.33
CA GLY A 498 14.40 -1.70 20.53
C GLY A 498 13.38 -1.52 21.65
N GLY A 499 12.24 -0.86 21.40
CA GLY A 499 11.13 -0.76 22.34
C GLY A 499 11.14 0.48 23.23
N SER A 500 12.10 1.39 23.08
CA SER A 500 12.17 2.67 23.78
C SER A 500 11.93 3.86 22.84
N LEU A 501 11.24 4.88 23.34
CA LEU A 501 10.84 6.04 22.56
C LEU A 501 12.01 7.01 22.29
N GLN A 502 12.82 7.31 23.29
CA GLN A 502 13.90 8.30 23.19
C GLN A 502 14.94 7.99 22.08
N PRO A 503 15.48 6.76 21.94
CA PRO A 503 16.39 6.45 20.85
C PRO A 503 15.71 6.49 19.48
N ALA A 504 14.42 6.16 19.39
CA ALA A 504 13.67 6.24 18.14
C ALA A 504 13.54 7.70 17.65
N VAL A 505 13.24 8.62 18.57
CA VAL A 505 13.22 10.08 18.29
C VAL A 505 14.62 10.58 17.93
N GLY A 506 15.65 10.18 18.68
CA GLY A 506 17.04 10.57 18.39
C GLY A 506 17.51 10.13 17.00
N VAL A 507 17.25 8.87 16.61
CA VAL A 507 17.57 8.36 15.26
C VAL A 507 16.79 9.11 14.19
N MET A 508 15.52 9.43 14.44
CA MET A 508 14.69 10.19 13.51
C MET A 508 15.23 11.60 13.27
N VAL A 509 15.61 12.33 14.33
CA VAL A 509 16.18 13.68 14.26
C VAL A 509 17.53 13.66 13.54
N VAL A 510 18.44 12.76 13.92
CA VAL A 510 19.79 12.66 13.34
C VAL A 510 19.74 12.26 11.86
N LEU A 511 18.87 11.32 11.47
CA LEU A 511 18.77 10.86 10.08
C LEU A 511 17.86 11.75 9.20
N SER A 512 17.31 12.84 9.72
CA SER A 512 16.37 13.72 9.01
C SER A 512 16.93 14.23 7.66
N PHE A 513 18.18 14.72 7.65
CA PHE A 513 18.89 15.16 6.44
C PHE A 513 18.97 14.06 5.37
N VAL A 514 19.29 12.84 5.79
CA VAL A 514 19.46 11.69 4.89
C VAL A 514 18.11 11.28 4.31
N VAL A 515 17.07 11.17 5.13
CA VAL A 515 15.73 10.76 4.68
C VAL A 515 15.11 11.81 3.76
N ALA A 516 15.19 13.09 4.11
CA ALA A 516 14.68 14.20 3.29
C ALA A 516 15.42 14.28 1.94
N GLY A 517 16.76 14.21 1.96
CA GLY A 517 17.58 14.26 0.76
C GLY A 517 17.37 13.05 -0.16
N LEU A 518 17.28 11.83 0.37
CA LEU A 518 16.95 10.64 -0.41
C LEU A 518 15.55 10.74 -1.03
N GLY A 519 14.57 11.21 -0.26
CA GLY A 519 13.21 11.48 -0.76
C GLY A 519 13.23 12.41 -1.96
N ALA A 520 13.90 13.56 -1.83
CA ALA A 520 14.05 14.53 -2.92
C ALA A 520 14.74 13.94 -4.15
N TRP A 521 15.80 13.15 -3.98
CA TRP A 521 16.51 12.48 -5.09
C TRP A 521 15.59 11.56 -5.89
N PHE A 522 14.84 10.69 -5.20
CA PHE A 522 13.96 9.74 -5.86
C PHE A 522 12.74 10.41 -6.47
N ALA A 523 12.15 11.41 -5.79
CA ALA A 523 11.03 12.22 -6.29
C ALA A 523 11.41 13.01 -7.54
N ALA A 524 12.53 13.74 -7.51
CA ALA A 524 13.09 14.41 -8.68
C ALA A 524 13.36 13.40 -9.81
N GLY A 525 13.73 12.18 -9.48
CA GLY A 525 13.89 11.11 -10.46
C GLY A 525 12.61 10.60 -11.12
N GLY A 526 11.45 10.89 -10.52
CA GLY A 526 10.14 10.74 -11.15
C GLY A 526 9.83 11.83 -12.17
N VAL A 527 10.52 12.98 -12.14
CA VAL A 527 10.24 14.14 -13.00
C VAL A 527 11.33 14.37 -14.06
N THR A 528 12.60 14.18 -13.71
CA THR A 528 13.76 14.42 -14.59
C THR A 528 14.76 13.26 -14.57
N ARG A 529 15.44 13.06 -15.70
CA ARG A 529 16.52 12.06 -15.85
C ARG A 529 17.92 12.68 -15.76
N SER A 530 18.03 14.00 -15.70
CA SER A 530 19.31 14.66 -15.44
C SER A 530 19.74 14.42 -13.99
N VAL A 531 20.85 13.72 -13.82
CA VAL A 531 21.45 13.44 -12.50
C VAL A 531 21.81 14.72 -11.74
N TRP A 532 22.27 15.75 -12.46
CA TRP A 532 22.61 17.05 -11.85
C TRP A 532 21.39 17.83 -11.37
N LEU A 533 20.28 17.79 -12.12
CA LEU A 533 19.04 18.43 -11.67
C LEU A 533 18.44 17.72 -10.44
N ARG A 534 18.64 16.40 -10.31
CA ARG A 534 18.28 15.67 -9.09
C ARG A 534 19.16 16.07 -7.92
N ALA A 535 20.47 16.18 -8.12
CA ALA A 535 21.40 16.65 -7.09
C ALA A 535 21.05 18.07 -6.63
N TRP A 536 20.72 18.97 -7.57
CA TRP A 536 20.24 20.31 -7.27
C TRP A 536 18.93 20.29 -6.48
N ALA A 537 17.98 19.43 -6.84
CA ALA A 537 16.74 19.28 -6.08
C ALA A 537 16.97 18.79 -4.64
N VAL A 538 17.90 17.86 -4.42
CA VAL A 538 18.32 17.43 -3.07
C VAL A 538 18.87 18.61 -2.27
N LEU A 539 19.77 19.38 -2.89
CA LEU A 539 20.39 20.53 -2.25
C LEU A 539 19.38 21.60 -1.86
N VAL A 540 18.48 21.98 -2.77
CA VAL A 540 17.40 22.96 -2.50
C VAL A 540 16.44 22.46 -1.42
N TRP A 541 16.10 21.17 -1.45
CA TRP A 541 15.17 20.58 -0.47
C TRP A 541 15.76 20.56 0.94
N VAL A 542 17.01 20.12 1.07
CA VAL A 542 17.71 20.05 2.36
C VAL A 542 18.09 21.44 2.90
N ALA A 543 18.37 22.40 2.02
CA ALA A 543 18.64 23.78 2.41
C ALA A 543 17.35 24.62 2.58
N ALA A 544 16.17 24.03 2.46
CA ALA A 544 14.91 24.76 2.59
C ALA A 544 14.76 25.32 4.02
N PRO A 545 14.46 26.63 4.20
CA PRO A 545 14.27 27.22 5.52
C PRO A 545 13.24 26.48 6.38
N SER A 546 12.15 26.02 5.77
CA SER A 546 11.14 25.20 6.46
C SER A 546 11.70 23.90 7.05
N PHE A 547 12.75 23.31 6.48
CA PHE A 547 13.34 22.09 7.02
C PHE A 547 14.33 22.39 8.14
N VAL A 548 15.27 23.29 7.89
CA VAL A 548 16.35 23.58 8.83
C VAL A 548 15.86 24.30 10.09
N LEU A 549 14.86 25.18 9.97
CA LEU A 549 14.24 25.83 11.13
C LEU A 549 13.40 24.84 11.94
N ALA A 550 12.61 23.97 11.29
CA ALA A 550 11.90 22.92 12.01
C ALA A 550 12.85 21.98 12.78
N LEU A 551 14.03 21.70 12.22
CA LEU A 551 15.05 20.91 12.89
C LEU A 551 15.65 21.64 14.09
N GLY A 552 16.02 22.91 13.93
CA GLY A 552 16.62 23.72 15.01
C GLY A 552 15.66 23.98 16.16
N ASP A 553 14.38 24.24 15.85
CA ASP A 553 13.31 24.52 16.82
C ASP A 553 12.72 23.24 17.45
N GLY A 554 13.22 22.04 17.08
CA GLY A 554 12.69 20.77 17.60
C GLY A 554 11.28 20.39 17.13
N ARG A 555 10.77 20.98 16.04
CA ARG A 555 9.40 20.77 15.52
C ARG A 555 9.28 19.45 14.76
N LEU A 556 9.15 18.34 15.48
CA LEU A 556 9.16 16.99 14.89
C LEU A 556 8.07 16.76 13.84
N GLY A 557 6.86 17.27 14.07
CA GLY A 557 5.75 17.09 13.12
C GLY A 557 6.04 17.73 11.77
N ALA A 558 6.53 18.96 11.78
CA ALA A 558 6.99 19.69 10.60
C ALA A 558 8.16 18.98 9.89
N LEU A 559 9.14 18.51 10.66
CA LEU A 559 10.33 17.81 10.15
C LEU A 559 9.94 16.53 9.39
N VAL A 560 9.07 15.72 9.99
CA VAL A 560 8.57 14.46 9.40
C VAL A 560 7.70 14.74 8.19
N ALA A 561 6.82 15.74 8.25
CA ALA A 561 6.01 16.17 7.11
C ALA A 561 6.90 16.58 5.92
N HIS A 562 7.91 17.41 6.15
CA HIS A 562 8.88 17.80 5.13
C HIS A 562 9.63 16.58 4.56
N ALA A 563 10.09 15.65 5.40
CA ALA A 563 10.78 14.46 4.92
C ALA A 563 9.87 13.52 4.07
N ALA A 564 8.58 13.44 4.39
CA ALA A 564 7.61 12.54 3.74
C ALA A 564 7.07 13.05 2.39
N LEU A 565 6.93 14.38 2.23
CA LEU A 565 6.33 15.02 1.05
C LEU A 565 6.94 14.58 -0.31
N PRO A 566 8.26 14.48 -0.49
CA PRO A 566 8.85 13.96 -1.73
C PRO A 566 8.44 12.51 -2.04
N TRP A 567 8.30 11.67 -1.02
CA TRP A 567 7.87 10.28 -1.19
C TRP A 567 6.41 10.17 -1.63
N VAL A 568 5.55 11.04 -1.11
CA VAL A 568 4.15 11.20 -1.58
C VAL A 568 4.15 11.54 -3.07
N ALA A 569 4.88 12.59 -3.47
CA ALA A 569 4.96 13.01 -4.87
C ALA A 569 5.46 11.88 -5.79
N LEU A 570 6.53 11.18 -5.40
CA LEU A 570 7.06 10.04 -6.14
C LEU A 570 6.03 8.91 -6.29
N GLY A 571 5.35 8.58 -5.19
CA GLY A 571 4.34 7.53 -5.14
C GLY A 571 3.15 7.84 -6.05
N VAL A 572 2.65 9.07 -6.02
CA VAL A 572 1.55 9.55 -6.89
C VAL A 572 1.96 9.53 -8.37
N LEU A 573 3.14 10.04 -8.73
CA LEU A 573 3.64 9.99 -10.11
C LEU A 573 3.74 8.54 -10.63
N ARG A 574 4.19 7.61 -9.78
CA ARG A 574 4.27 6.18 -10.11
C ARG A 574 2.94 5.45 -10.10
N ALA A 575 2.00 5.88 -9.27
CA ALA A 575 0.64 5.37 -9.23
C ALA A 575 -0.08 5.69 -10.55
N LEU A 576 0.12 6.89 -11.09
CA LEU A 576 -0.49 7.32 -12.35
C LEU A 576 0.29 6.87 -13.60
N GLY A 577 1.54 6.42 -13.45
CA GLY A 577 2.39 6.02 -14.57
C GLY A 577 2.93 7.20 -15.38
N VAL A 578 2.92 8.41 -14.81
CA VAL A 578 3.36 9.66 -15.46
C VAL A 578 4.83 9.98 -15.20
N GLN A 579 5.58 9.09 -14.52
CA GLN A 579 6.99 9.36 -14.25
C GLN A 579 7.82 9.50 -15.53
N ALA A 580 8.85 10.35 -15.50
CA ALA A 580 9.85 10.43 -16.56
C ALA A 580 10.52 9.06 -16.74
N TYR A 581 10.93 8.70 -17.96
CA TYR A 581 11.66 7.47 -18.27
C TYR A 581 12.94 7.77 -19.04
N ASP A 582 13.89 6.84 -18.99
CA ASP A 582 15.11 6.93 -19.78
C ASP A 582 14.77 6.54 -21.22
N GLU A 583 14.82 7.50 -22.14
CA GLU A 583 14.63 7.27 -23.58
C GLU A 583 15.96 6.82 -24.19
N LEU A 584 16.06 5.54 -24.55
CA LEU A 584 17.19 5.02 -25.34
C LEU A 584 17.01 5.45 -26.80
N SER A 585 18.08 6.00 -27.40
CA SER A 585 18.09 6.25 -28.84
C SER A 585 18.30 4.92 -29.56
N PRO A 586 17.45 4.52 -30.53
CA PRO A 586 17.67 3.29 -31.27
C PRO A 586 19.00 3.39 -32.02
N ALA A 587 19.92 2.47 -31.75
CA ALA A 587 21.28 2.53 -32.25
C ALA A 587 21.47 2.01 -33.69
N LEU A 588 20.41 1.66 -34.41
CA LEU A 588 20.52 1.11 -35.77
C LEU A 588 19.62 1.85 -36.76
N GLY A 589 20.22 2.23 -37.88
CA GLY A 589 19.61 2.86 -39.04
C GLY A 589 18.56 1.98 -39.73
N PRO A 590 17.87 2.50 -40.76
CA PRO A 590 16.63 1.96 -41.27
C PRO A 590 16.87 0.73 -42.15
N VAL A 591 16.72 -0.46 -41.58
CA VAL A 591 16.35 -1.66 -42.34
C VAL A 591 15.18 -2.30 -41.60
N GLY A 592 13.96 -2.08 -42.10
CA GLY A 592 12.74 -2.70 -41.58
C GLY A 592 11.89 -1.83 -40.63
N GLY A 593 10.98 -1.05 -41.22
CA GLY A 593 9.69 -0.70 -40.60
C GLY A 593 9.63 0.50 -39.65
N ARG A 594 9.35 1.70 -40.22
CA ARG A 594 8.81 2.85 -39.44
C ARG A 594 7.59 2.46 -38.59
N ALA A 595 6.83 1.44 -38.99
CA ALA A 595 5.71 0.86 -38.26
C ALA A 595 6.11 0.11 -36.98
N GLN A 596 7.22 -0.65 -36.96
CA GLN A 596 7.70 -1.35 -35.76
C GLN A 596 8.32 -0.40 -34.73
N ALA A 597 9.01 0.65 -35.18
CA ALA A 597 9.50 1.70 -34.29
C ALA A 597 8.35 2.58 -33.73
N ALA A 598 7.29 2.81 -34.52
CA ALA A 598 6.07 3.48 -34.06
C ALA A 598 5.27 2.60 -33.08
N GLY A 599 5.12 1.31 -33.35
CA GLY A 599 4.47 0.33 -32.47
C GLY A 599 5.20 0.14 -31.14
N ARG A 600 6.54 0.02 -31.14
CA ARG A 600 7.34 -0.04 -29.91
C ARG A 600 7.31 1.27 -29.11
N ARG A 601 7.19 2.43 -29.77
CA ARG A 601 6.98 3.73 -29.10
C ARG A 601 5.56 3.89 -28.56
N ALA A 602 4.55 3.33 -29.24
CA ALA A 602 3.17 3.28 -28.76
C ALA A 602 3.02 2.35 -27.54
N LEU A 603 3.64 1.16 -27.57
CA LEU A 603 3.68 0.20 -26.45
C LEU A 603 4.48 0.73 -25.24
N ARG A 604 5.57 1.48 -25.46
CA ARG A 604 6.34 2.13 -24.37
C ARG A 604 5.61 3.34 -23.75
N ARG A 605 4.61 3.92 -24.42
CA ARG A 605 3.87 5.12 -23.98
C ARG A 605 2.76 4.86 -22.96
N ARG A 606 2.42 3.61 -22.63
CA ARG A 606 1.41 3.29 -21.61
C ARG A 606 1.91 2.18 -20.69
N ARG A 607 2.94 2.45 -19.88
CA ARG A 607 3.13 1.59 -18.71
C ARG A 607 1.98 1.84 -17.74
N PRO A 608 1.23 0.81 -17.34
CA PRO A 608 0.07 0.99 -16.47
C PRO A 608 0.51 1.52 -15.10
N GLY A 609 -0.35 2.34 -14.52
CA GLY A 609 -0.21 2.84 -13.16
C GLY A 609 0.06 1.71 -12.16
N SER A 610 0.84 1.99 -11.10
CA SER A 610 1.23 0.97 -10.13
C SER A 610 0.40 1.07 -8.84
N VAL A 611 -0.48 0.10 -8.60
CA VAL A 611 -1.24 0.00 -7.32
C VAL A 611 -0.30 -0.04 -6.11
N GLY A 612 0.82 -0.77 -6.20
CA GLY A 612 1.79 -0.79 -5.11
C GLY A 612 2.49 0.56 -4.88
N ALA A 613 2.54 1.43 -5.90
CA ALA A 613 3.05 2.79 -5.70
C ALA A 613 1.99 3.70 -5.08
N ALA A 614 0.71 3.50 -5.39
CA ALA A 614 -0.40 4.16 -4.72
C ALA A 614 -0.47 3.79 -3.23
N ALA A 615 -0.25 2.51 -2.90
CA ALA A 615 -0.15 2.06 -1.51
C ALA A 615 1.05 2.68 -0.78
N ALA A 616 2.23 2.69 -1.40
CA ALA A 616 3.40 3.36 -0.83
C ALA A 616 3.19 4.87 -0.65
N ALA A 617 2.51 5.53 -1.60
CA ALA A 617 2.11 6.93 -1.48
C ALA A 617 1.16 7.13 -0.29
N GLY A 618 0.20 6.22 -0.08
CA GLY A 618 -0.74 6.34 1.04
C GLY A 618 -0.10 6.16 2.41
N LEU A 619 0.91 5.28 2.52
CA LEU A 619 1.73 5.19 3.73
C LEU A 619 2.56 6.47 3.95
N ALA A 620 3.13 7.06 2.89
CA ALA A 620 3.84 8.33 3.00
C ALA A 620 2.90 9.51 3.36
N VAL A 621 1.66 9.49 2.87
CA VAL A 621 0.62 10.48 3.23
C VAL A 621 0.25 10.35 4.70
N LEU A 622 0.08 9.12 5.21
CA LEU A 622 -0.13 8.89 6.64
C LEU A 622 0.98 9.55 7.47
N VAL A 623 2.26 9.32 7.11
CA VAL A 623 3.40 9.93 7.81
C VAL A 623 3.35 11.46 7.75
N ALA A 624 3.09 12.04 6.58
CA ALA A 624 3.05 13.49 6.42
C ALA A 624 1.91 14.13 7.23
N VAL A 625 0.72 13.53 7.18
CA VAL A 625 -0.49 14.02 7.85
C VAL A 625 -0.41 13.80 9.37
N SER A 626 0.25 12.74 9.83
CA SER A 626 0.54 12.54 11.27
C SER A 626 1.41 13.66 11.85
N GLY A 627 2.31 14.25 11.05
CA GLY A 627 3.14 15.37 11.49
C GLY A 627 2.48 16.75 11.34
N ALA A 628 1.64 16.93 10.32
CA ALA A 628 0.94 18.18 10.05
C ALA A 628 -0.48 17.91 9.50
N PRO A 629 -1.52 17.92 10.35
CA PRO A 629 -2.89 17.58 9.96
C PRO A 629 -3.46 18.43 8.81
N ILE A 630 -3.06 19.70 8.68
CA ILE A 630 -3.44 20.60 7.57
C ILE A 630 -3.12 20.02 6.18
N LEU A 631 -2.17 19.09 6.09
CA LEU A 631 -1.80 18.48 4.81
C LEU A 631 -2.90 17.58 4.24
N LEU A 632 -3.81 17.04 5.04
CA LEU A 632 -4.90 16.20 4.52
C LEU A 632 -5.83 16.98 3.56
N PRO A 633 -6.46 18.10 3.94
CA PRO A 633 -7.30 18.86 3.02
C PRO A 633 -6.51 19.39 1.81
N VAL A 634 -5.26 19.81 1.99
CA VAL A 634 -4.38 20.21 0.89
C VAL A 634 -4.16 19.07 -0.10
N LEU A 635 -3.88 17.85 0.40
CA LEU A 635 -3.70 16.67 -0.43
C LEU A 635 -4.98 16.23 -1.13
N VAL A 636 -6.14 16.30 -0.47
CA VAL A 636 -7.45 16.00 -1.11
C VAL A 636 -7.67 16.91 -2.33
N LEU A 637 -7.47 18.22 -2.17
CA LEU A 637 -7.62 19.18 -3.26
C LEU A 637 -6.55 19.00 -4.36
N ALA A 638 -5.30 18.78 -3.96
CA ALA A 638 -4.19 18.53 -4.88
C ALA A 638 -4.42 17.26 -5.72
N LEU A 639 -4.82 16.15 -5.09
CA LEU A 639 -5.14 14.90 -5.77
C LEU A 639 -6.38 15.04 -6.66
N GLY A 640 -7.36 15.87 -6.28
CA GLY A 640 -8.50 16.23 -7.13
C GLY A 640 -8.06 16.89 -8.44
N VAL A 641 -7.18 17.90 -8.37
CA VAL A 641 -6.64 18.56 -9.57
C VAL A 641 -5.78 17.60 -10.41
N VAL A 642 -4.96 16.78 -9.76
CA VAL A 642 -4.19 15.75 -10.46
C VAL A 642 -5.12 14.72 -11.12
N ALA A 643 -6.24 14.33 -10.51
CA ALA A 643 -7.23 13.41 -11.08
C ALA A 643 -7.93 13.99 -12.32
N VAL A 644 -8.11 15.32 -12.36
CA VAL A 644 -8.66 16.03 -13.54
C VAL A 644 -7.63 16.06 -14.67
N ALA A 645 -6.37 16.36 -14.36
CA ALA A 645 -5.29 16.42 -15.35
C ALA A 645 -4.86 15.04 -15.88
N ALA A 646 -4.83 14.02 -15.02
CA ALA A 646 -4.44 12.65 -15.33
C ALA A 646 -5.66 11.72 -15.29
N ARG A 647 -6.37 11.58 -16.42
CA ARG A 647 -7.57 10.75 -16.52
C ARG A 647 -7.31 9.25 -16.36
N ALA A 648 -6.10 8.80 -16.73
CA ALA A 648 -5.71 7.39 -16.59
C ALA A 648 -5.44 7.03 -15.12
N HIS A 649 -5.95 5.88 -14.68
CA HIS A 649 -5.71 5.32 -13.34
C HIS A 649 -6.09 6.23 -12.14
N ARG A 650 -6.91 7.29 -12.35
CA ARG A 650 -7.34 8.23 -11.30
C ARG A 650 -7.96 7.58 -10.06
N ARG A 651 -8.56 6.39 -10.21
CA ARG A 651 -9.12 5.60 -9.08
C ARG A 651 -8.06 5.23 -8.04
N TYR A 652 -6.78 5.12 -8.43
CA TYR A 652 -5.69 4.84 -7.50
C TYR A 652 -5.41 6.02 -6.56
N LEU A 653 -5.82 7.25 -6.91
CA LEU A 653 -5.65 8.41 -6.05
C LEU A 653 -6.54 8.34 -4.80
N LEU A 654 -7.71 7.71 -4.89
CA LEU A 654 -8.56 7.43 -3.72
C LEU A 654 -7.86 6.50 -2.73
N LEU A 655 -7.08 5.53 -3.25
CA LEU A 655 -6.31 4.62 -2.41
C LEU A 655 -5.20 5.36 -1.63
N VAL A 656 -4.66 6.46 -2.16
CA VAL A 656 -3.59 7.23 -1.51
C VAL A 656 -4.08 7.87 -0.20
N LEU A 657 -5.35 8.24 -0.09
CA LEU A 657 -5.88 8.91 1.12
C LEU A 657 -6.28 7.92 2.23
N LEU A 658 -6.55 6.67 1.87
CA LEU A 658 -7.21 5.71 2.77
C LEU A 658 -6.44 5.44 4.07
N PRO A 659 -5.10 5.25 4.11
CA PRO A 659 -4.38 5.00 5.37
C PRO A 659 -4.49 6.16 6.35
N ALA A 660 -4.32 7.40 5.88
CA ALA A 660 -4.42 8.58 6.74
C ALA A 660 -5.85 8.81 7.26
N LEU A 661 -6.87 8.48 6.47
CA LEU A 661 -8.27 8.58 6.90
C LEU A 661 -8.64 7.53 7.95
N VAL A 662 -8.19 6.29 7.78
CA VAL A 662 -8.59 5.17 8.66
C VAL A 662 -7.76 5.15 9.96
N LEU A 663 -6.44 5.29 9.87
CA LEU A 663 -5.60 5.19 11.07
C LEU A 663 -5.78 6.38 11.99
N LEU A 664 -6.01 7.57 11.44
CA LEU A 664 -6.25 8.79 12.21
C LEU A 664 -7.75 9.09 12.41
N ALA A 665 -8.62 8.09 12.19
CA ALA A 665 -10.07 8.28 12.27
C ALA A 665 -10.58 8.86 13.60
N PRO A 666 -10.07 8.47 14.79
CA PRO A 666 -10.49 9.06 16.06
C PRO A 666 -10.22 10.57 16.13
N PHE A 667 -9.06 11.00 15.61
CA PHE A 667 -8.69 12.41 15.52
C PHE A 667 -9.63 13.16 14.55
N TRP A 668 -9.84 12.63 13.34
CA TRP A 668 -10.75 13.26 12.36
C TRP A 668 -12.19 13.34 12.84
N TYR A 669 -12.64 12.29 13.54
CA TYR A 669 -13.95 12.27 14.17
C TYR A 669 -14.06 13.41 15.19
N HIS A 670 -13.06 13.58 16.07
CA HIS A 670 -13.05 14.66 17.05
C HIS A 670 -13.06 16.04 16.41
N VAL A 671 -12.22 16.28 15.40
CA VAL A 671 -12.20 17.54 14.63
C VAL A 671 -13.57 17.86 14.02
N GLY A 672 -14.23 16.83 13.47
CA GLY A 672 -15.55 16.98 12.85
C GLY A 672 -16.67 17.24 13.85
N THR A 673 -16.67 16.55 14.99
CA THR A 673 -17.72 16.71 16.02
C THR A 673 -17.59 18.00 16.81
N THR A 674 -16.37 18.50 17.02
CA THR A 674 -16.09 19.75 17.73
C THR A 674 -15.87 20.93 16.79
N TRP A 675 -16.27 20.82 15.52
CA TRP A 675 -16.00 21.84 14.51
C TRP A 675 -16.56 23.21 14.90
N THR A 676 -17.76 23.27 15.45
CA THR A 676 -18.40 24.53 15.90
C THR A 676 -17.71 25.14 17.12
N ASP A 677 -17.09 24.30 17.94
CA ASP A 677 -16.50 24.68 19.23
C ASP A 677 -15.01 25.04 19.09
N GLY A 678 -14.49 25.11 17.86
CA GLY A 678 -13.10 25.44 17.57
C GLY A 678 -12.22 24.26 17.18
N GLY A 679 -12.75 23.05 17.06
CA GLY A 679 -12.00 21.83 16.68
C GLY A 679 -11.29 21.91 15.33
N TRP A 680 -11.71 22.80 14.43
CA TRP A 680 -11.02 23.09 13.18
C TRP A 680 -9.60 23.65 13.39
N ARG A 681 -9.31 24.25 14.55
CA ARG A 681 -7.97 24.76 14.93
C ARG A 681 -6.93 23.65 15.01
N LEU A 682 -7.35 22.42 15.32
CA LEU A 682 -6.51 21.21 15.34
C LEU A 682 -5.91 20.87 13.97
N LEU A 683 -6.42 21.45 12.88
CA LEU A 683 -5.76 21.33 11.58
C LEU A 683 -4.42 22.07 11.56
N ALA A 684 -4.30 23.16 12.32
CA ALA A 684 -3.13 24.02 12.38
C ALA A 684 -2.14 23.66 13.51
N THR A 685 -2.43 22.64 14.32
CA THR A 685 -1.56 22.21 15.43
C THR A 685 -0.43 21.31 14.94
N GLY A 686 0.70 21.36 15.67
CA GLY A 686 1.80 20.40 15.58
C GLY A 686 1.86 19.52 16.84
N PRO A 687 2.58 18.38 16.80
CA PRO A 687 2.82 17.57 17.98
C PRO A 687 3.94 18.17 18.84
N GLY A 688 3.68 18.35 20.13
CA GLY A 688 4.65 18.86 21.10
C GLY A 688 4.10 20.03 21.91
N VAL A 689 5.00 20.85 22.46
CA VAL A 689 4.63 22.08 23.17
C VAL A 689 4.43 23.21 22.17
N PRO A 690 3.34 23.98 22.27
CA PRO A 690 3.07 25.06 21.32
C PRO A 690 4.04 26.22 21.57
N VAL A 691 5.03 26.37 20.68
CA VAL A 691 5.99 27.47 20.71
C VAL A 691 5.58 28.58 19.76
N GLY A 692 5.49 29.82 20.28
CA GLY A 692 5.21 31.04 19.51
C GLY A 692 6.16 31.24 18.33
N SER A 693 5.62 31.60 17.17
CA SER A 693 6.41 31.97 16.01
C SER A 693 5.69 33.02 15.17
N ASP A 694 6.42 34.06 14.74
CA ASP A 694 5.88 35.08 13.83
C ASP A 694 5.96 34.59 12.38
N ALA A 695 4.79 34.28 11.81
CA ALA A 695 4.70 33.82 10.44
C ALA A 695 5.15 34.91 9.45
N ALA A 696 6.01 34.54 8.51
CA ALA A 696 6.46 35.46 7.47
C ALA A 696 5.28 35.96 6.62
N PRO A 697 5.35 37.16 6.02
CA PRO A 697 4.37 37.60 5.03
C PRO A 697 4.23 36.60 3.86
N ALA A 698 3.03 36.50 3.27
CA ALA A 698 2.73 35.50 2.23
C ALA A 698 3.70 35.51 1.03
N TRP A 699 4.27 36.66 0.66
CA TRP A 699 5.25 36.74 -0.42
C TRP A 699 6.60 36.13 -0.04
N GLN A 700 7.02 36.17 1.24
CA GLN A 700 8.21 35.48 1.74
C GLN A 700 7.94 33.97 1.86
N GLN A 701 6.72 33.59 2.29
CA GLN A 701 6.28 32.19 2.31
C GLN A 701 6.27 31.56 0.91
N LEU A 702 5.87 32.32 -0.13
CA LEU A 702 5.98 31.88 -1.53
C LEU A 702 7.44 31.60 -1.94
N LEU A 703 8.39 32.30 -1.32
CA LEU A 703 9.83 32.14 -1.52
C LEU A 703 10.46 31.16 -0.51
N GLY A 704 9.68 30.38 0.22
CA GLY A 704 10.17 29.27 1.04
C GLY A 704 10.52 29.61 2.49
N LEU A 705 10.23 30.83 2.98
CA LEU A 705 10.44 31.20 4.38
C LEU A 705 9.15 31.07 5.21
N PRO A 706 9.13 30.23 6.26
CA PRO A 706 7.97 30.11 7.15
C PRO A 706 7.84 31.25 8.17
N VAL A 707 8.97 31.79 8.60
CA VAL A 707 9.12 32.89 9.57
C VAL A 707 10.02 33.96 8.96
N GLU A 708 9.98 35.19 9.49
CA GLU A 708 10.83 36.26 8.98
C GLU A 708 12.31 35.86 9.03
N GLY A 709 13.02 36.08 7.91
CA GLY A 709 14.38 35.56 7.73
C GLY A 709 15.41 36.34 8.53
N ALA A 710 16.21 35.63 9.33
CA ALA A 710 17.41 36.18 9.93
C ALA A 710 18.49 36.46 8.85
N PRO A 711 19.29 37.52 8.99
CA PRO A 711 20.37 37.82 8.06
C PRO A 711 21.43 36.70 8.05
N TRP A 712 21.93 36.36 6.84
CA TRP A 712 22.99 35.36 6.72
C TRP A 712 24.24 35.73 7.51
N PHE A 713 24.80 34.74 8.21
CA PHE A 713 26.02 34.85 9.03
C PHE A 713 25.95 35.94 10.11
N GLY A 714 24.76 36.35 10.56
CA GLY A 714 24.58 37.41 11.57
C GLY A 714 25.12 38.77 11.12
N LEU A 715 25.13 39.03 9.80
CA LEU A 715 25.62 40.28 9.24
C LEU A 715 24.48 41.31 9.19
N ASP A 716 24.50 42.28 10.09
CA ASP A 716 23.35 43.18 10.29
C ASP A 716 23.61 44.63 9.83
N ALA A 717 24.89 44.96 9.57
CA ALA A 717 25.35 46.32 9.34
C ALA A 717 25.90 46.56 7.92
N GLY A 718 25.64 47.77 7.39
CA GLY A 718 26.14 48.23 6.09
C GLY A 718 25.48 47.53 4.89
N VAL A 719 26.07 47.73 3.70
CA VAL A 719 25.56 47.15 2.43
C VAL A 719 25.58 45.61 2.45
N LEU A 720 26.59 45.02 3.10
CA LEU A 720 26.67 43.57 3.29
C LEU A 720 25.55 43.05 4.20
N GLY A 721 25.14 43.84 5.20
CA GLY A 721 24.00 43.49 6.04
C GLY A 721 22.67 43.49 5.29
N GLU A 722 22.44 44.45 4.39
CA GLU A 722 21.24 44.42 3.53
C GLU A 722 21.21 43.22 2.58
N VAL A 723 22.38 42.88 2.00
CA VAL A 723 22.50 41.67 1.17
C VAL A 723 22.24 40.43 2.01
N ALA A 724 22.79 40.34 3.23
CA ALA A 724 22.58 39.23 4.14
C ALA A 724 21.12 39.09 4.60
N ARG A 725 20.40 40.20 4.80
CA ARG A 725 18.95 40.22 5.10
C ARG A 725 18.11 39.63 3.97
N LEU A 726 18.44 39.95 2.71
CA LEU A 726 17.69 39.46 1.55
C LEU A 726 18.15 38.08 1.06
N ALA A 727 19.36 37.65 1.44
CA ALA A 727 19.95 36.42 0.96
C ALA A 727 19.14 35.13 1.26
N PRO A 728 18.45 34.96 2.41
CA PRO A 728 17.57 33.82 2.64
C PRO A 728 16.50 33.62 1.58
N LEU A 729 16.02 34.71 0.95
CA LEU A 729 15.01 34.68 -0.11
C LEU A 729 15.58 34.19 -1.46
N ALA A 730 16.90 34.21 -1.64
CA ALA A 730 17.52 33.99 -2.95
C ALA A 730 17.31 32.54 -3.47
N THR A 731 17.32 31.54 -2.59
CA THR A 731 17.04 30.14 -2.96
C THR A 731 15.62 30.00 -3.52
N GLY A 732 14.62 30.51 -2.80
CA GLY A 732 13.24 30.49 -3.24
C GLY A 732 12.98 31.34 -4.48
N ALA A 733 13.59 32.53 -4.56
CA ALA A 733 13.48 33.41 -5.72
C ALA A 733 14.02 32.75 -6.98
N LEU A 734 15.13 32.01 -6.88
CA LEU A 734 15.66 31.22 -8.00
C LEU A 734 14.67 30.12 -8.42
N VAL A 735 14.14 29.34 -7.47
CA VAL A 735 13.19 28.25 -7.76
C VAL A 735 11.90 28.80 -8.38
N ALA A 736 11.33 29.85 -7.81
CA ALA A 736 10.13 30.53 -8.30
C ALA A 736 10.35 31.08 -9.71
N THR A 737 11.50 31.73 -9.97
CA THR A 737 11.85 32.25 -11.30
C THR A 737 11.91 31.12 -12.33
N LEU A 738 12.56 29.99 -12.01
CA LEU A 738 12.62 28.83 -12.89
C LEU A 738 11.24 28.19 -13.10
N ALA A 739 10.37 28.18 -12.09
CA ALA A 739 9.00 27.71 -12.17
C ALA A 739 8.11 28.61 -13.06
N VAL A 740 8.31 29.93 -13.02
CA VAL A 740 7.63 30.89 -13.90
C VAL A 740 8.10 30.69 -15.35
N LEU A 741 9.42 30.55 -15.56
CA LEU A 741 9.98 30.26 -16.89
C LEU A 741 9.46 28.92 -17.46
N ALA A 742 9.09 27.96 -16.60
CA ALA A 742 8.51 26.69 -17.01
C ALA A 742 7.10 26.83 -17.64
N LEU A 743 6.32 27.84 -17.25
CA LEU A 743 4.97 28.09 -17.80
C LEU A 743 4.98 28.40 -19.29
N PHE A 744 6.05 29.02 -19.79
CA PHE A 744 6.21 29.40 -21.19
C PHE A 744 6.70 28.25 -22.09
N ARG A 745 6.71 26.99 -21.61
CA ARG A 745 7.21 25.82 -22.35
C ARG A 745 6.11 24.78 -22.61
N ALA A 746 6.34 23.89 -23.57
CA ALA A 746 5.36 22.93 -24.12
C ALA A 746 4.75 21.89 -23.13
N ARG A 747 5.12 21.87 -21.84
CA ARG A 747 4.61 20.90 -20.82
C ARG A 747 3.64 21.57 -19.84
N VAL A 748 2.61 22.22 -20.35
CA VAL A 748 1.76 23.14 -19.58
C VAL A 748 0.95 22.44 -18.48
N ALA A 749 0.39 21.26 -18.72
CA ALA A 749 -0.53 20.62 -17.76
C ALA A 749 0.13 20.24 -16.42
N GLY A 750 1.29 19.59 -16.45
CA GLY A 750 2.01 19.22 -15.22
C GLY A 750 2.54 20.43 -14.45
N VAL A 751 3.00 21.46 -15.17
CA VAL A 751 3.44 22.73 -14.58
C VAL A 751 2.26 23.49 -13.96
N ALA A 752 1.09 23.51 -14.63
CA ALA A 752 -0.12 24.13 -14.11
C ALA A 752 -0.63 23.42 -12.84
N CYS A 753 -0.64 22.09 -12.81
CA CYS A 753 -0.96 21.34 -11.58
C CYS A 753 0.00 21.71 -10.44
N ALA A 754 1.30 21.81 -10.72
CA ALA A 754 2.28 22.19 -9.71
C ALA A 754 2.04 23.61 -9.18
N TRP A 755 1.73 24.59 -10.03
CA TRP A 755 1.36 25.94 -9.57
C TRP A 755 0.08 25.97 -8.73
N PHE A 756 -0.92 25.17 -9.08
CA PHE A 756 -2.13 25.04 -8.26
C PHE A 756 -1.83 24.43 -6.89
N ILE A 757 -0.98 23.40 -6.83
CA ILE A 757 -0.53 22.80 -5.57
C ILE A 757 0.29 23.79 -4.75
N ALA A 758 1.12 24.62 -5.38
CA ALA A 758 1.83 25.71 -4.70
C ALA A 758 0.87 26.74 -4.10
N ALA A 759 -0.19 27.11 -4.82
CA ALA A 759 -1.22 28.02 -4.30
C ALA A 759 -1.97 27.42 -3.09
N LEU A 760 -2.29 26.11 -3.13
CA LEU A 760 -2.87 25.42 -1.98
C LEU A 760 -1.91 25.37 -0.78
N GLY A 761 -0.62 25.11 -1.01
CA GLY A 761 0.39 25.12 0.03
C GLY A 761 0.56 26.50 0.67
N LEU A 762 0.53 27.55 -0.14
CA LEU A 762 0.58 28.94 0.34
C LEU A 762 -0.66 29.30 1.14
N ALA A 763 -1.85 28.92 0.67
CA ALA A 763 -3.09 29.12 1.41
C ALA A 763 -3.05 28.40 2.77
N ALA A 764 -2.55 27.17 2.82
CA ALA A 764 -2.36 26.43 4.06
C ALA A 764 -1.35 27.13 5.00
N ALA A 765 -0.22 27.61 4.48
CA ALA A 765 0.78 28.32 5.28
C ALA A 765 0.23 29.62 5.89
N VAL A 766 -0.51 30.41 5.10
CA VAL A 766 -1.15 31.65 5.56
C VAL A 766 -2.24 31.37 6.59
N VAL A 767 -3.09 30.36 6.35
CA VAL A 767 -4.13 29.96 7.30
C VAL A 767 -3.51 29.47 8.61
N THR A 768 -2.57 28.53 8.56
CA THR A 768 -1.90 28.01 9.77
C THR A 768 -1.22 29.13 10.56
N GLY A 769 -0.51 30.05 9.90
CA GLY A 769 0.14 31.19 10.54
C GLY A 769 -0.81 32.24 11.13
N ALA A 770 -2.10 32.21 10.78
CA ALA A 770 -3.12 33.12 11.30
C ALA A 770 -3.96 32.49 12.42
N VAL A 771 -3.88 31.18 12.61
CA VAL A 771 -4.72 30.43 13.57
C VAL A 771 -4.02 30.32 14.91
N GLU A 772 -4.71 30.71 15.96
CA GLU A 772 -4.27 30.52 17.34
C GLU A 772 -4.61 29.09 17.79
N VAL A 773 -3.60 28.38 18.29
CA VAL A 773 -3.65 26.94 18.58
C VAL A 773 -3.46 26.61 20.06
N ALA A 774 -2.82 27.50 20.83
CA ALA A 774 -2.73 27.38 22.27
C ALA A 774 -2.67 28.74 22.97
N GLY A 775 -2.93 28.76 24.28
CA GLY A 775 -2.64 29.90 25.14
C GLY A 775 -1.29 29.74 25.84
N SER A 776 -0.56 30.83 26.04
CA SER A 776 0.66 30.88 26.86
C SER A 776 0.61 32.10 27.80
N ALA A 777 1.50 32.16 28.79
CA ALA A 777 1.62 33.31 29.69
C ALA A 777 1.87 34.64 28.94
N GLY A 778 2.53 34.58 27.78
CA GLY A 778 2.79 35.72 26.90
C GLY A 778 1.67 36.06 25.90
N GLY A 779 0.54 35.34 25.92
CA GLY A 779 -0.57 35.52 25.00
C GLY A 779 -0.83 34.30 24.08
N PRO A 780 -1.72 34.43 23.08
CA PRO A 780 -2.07 33.32 22.20
C PRO A 780 -0.91 32.92 21.27
N VAL A 781 -0.66 31.62 21.18
CA VAL A 781 0.34 31.01 20.29
C VAL A 781 -0.32 30.65 18.96
N ARG A 782 0.29 31.08 17.84
CA ARG A 782 -0.18 30.77 16.48
C ARG A 782 0.50 29.53 15.89
N GLY A 783 -0.17 28.91 14.93
CA GLY A 783 0.31 27.72 14.24
C GLY A 783 1.54 28.01 13.37
N TRP A 784 2.42 27.03 13.25
CA TRP A 784 3.66 27.18 12.48
C TRP A 784 3.44 26.89 10.98
N SER A 785 3.76 27.85 10.11
CA SER A 785 3.37 27.85 8.68
C SER A 785 4.16 26.85 7.80
N GLY A 786 5.24 26.25 8.30
CA GLY A 786 6.25 25.65 7.43
C GLY A 786 5.87 24.33 6.77
N ALA A 787 4.85 23.61 7.23
CA ALA A 787 4.30 22.46 6.49
C ALA A 787 3.68 22.91 5.15
N GLY A 788 2.94 24.02 5.15
CA GLY A 788 2.39 24.64 3.94
C GLY A 788 3.50 25.16 3.02
N VAL A 789 4.51 25.83 3.59
CA VAL A 789 5.68 26.31 2.84
C VAL A 789 6.47 25.15 2.21
N SER A 790 6.58 24.01 2.87
CA SER A 790 7.21 22.81 2.31
C SER A 790 6.47 22.31 1.06
N VAL A 791 5.13 22.38 1.04
CA VAL A 791 4.32 22.09 -0.16
C VAL A 791 4.59 23.10 -1.27
N VAL A 792 4.70 24.39 -0.95
CA VAL A 792 5.07 25.44 -1.92
C VAL A 792 6.41 25.14 -2.57
N VAL A 793 7.45 24.91 -1.76
CA VAL A 793 8.81 24.63 -2.25
C VAL A 793 8.82 23.37 -3.11
N LEU A 794 8.14 22.29 -2.69
CA LEU A 794 8.07 21.04 -3.45
C LEU A 794 7.43 21.25 -4.83
N ALA A 795 6.31 21.98 -4.84
CA ALA A 795 5.53 22.19 -6.04
C ALA A 795 6.25 23.11 -7.04
N LEU A 796 6.82 24.23 -6.58
CA LEU A 796 7.61 25.13 -7.42
C LEU A 796 8.88 24.45 -7.92
N LEU A 797 9.57 23.67 -7.07
CA LEU A 797 10.72 22.86 -7.49
C LEU A 797 10.32 21.83 -8.56
N GLY A 798 9.19 21.15 -8.38
CA GLY A 798 8.62 20.25 -9.38
C GLY A 798 8.33 20.93 -10.72
N ALA A 799 7.73 22.12 -10.69
CA ALA A 799 7.49 22.95 -11.87
C ALA A 799 8.80 23.34 -12.59
N ALA A 800 9.81 23.80 -11.83
CA ALA A 800 11.12 24.14 -12.35
C ALA A 800 11.80 22.93 -13.03
N LEU A 801 11.75 21.75 -12.40
CA LEU A 801 12.31 20.51 -12.96
C LEU A 801 11.57 20.04 -14.21
N LEU A 802 10.25 20.22 -14.30
CA LEU A 802 9.44 19.92 -15.49
C LEU A 802 9.77 20.84 -16.66
N GLY A 803 10.09 22.11 -16.38
CA GLY A 803 10.45 23.13 -17.37
C GLY A 803 11.92 23.13 -17.81
N ALA A 804 12.82 22.48 -17.06
CA ALA A 804 14.23 22.45 -17.38
C ALA A 804 14.47 21.73 -18.74
N PRO A 805 15.20 22.34 -19.70
CA PRO A 805 15.58 21.65 -20.92
C PRO A 805 16.43 20.45 -20.54
N GLY A 806 16.02 19.25 -20.96
CA GLY A 806 16.87 18.07 -20.84
C GLY A 806 18.20 18.40 -21.50
N LEU A 807 19.27 18.50 -20.70
CA LEU A 807 20.65 18.63 -21.18
C LEU A 807 20.96 17.37 -21.98
N ARG A 808 20.47 17.30 -23.22
CA ARG A 808 20.95 16.37 -24.21
C ARG A 808 22.44 16.64 -24.26
N GLN A 809 23.23 15.61 -23.95
CA GLN A 809 24.66 15.64 -24.19
C GLN A 809 24.84 16.18 -25.59
N VAL A 810 25.30 17.43 -25.68
CA VAL A 810 25.84 17.98 -26.90
C VAL A 810 26.94 16.99 -27.24
N ARG A 811 26.67 16.19 -28.27
CA ARG A 811 27.57 15.23 -28.90
C ARG A 811 28.95 15.85 -28.84
N ARG A 812 29.87 15.24 -28.06
CA ARG A 812 31.30 15.49 -28.26
C ARG A 812 31.49 15.19 -29.74
N GLY A 813 31.76 16.24 -30.52
CA GLY A 813 32.07 16.08 -31.92
C GLY A 813 33.30 15.19 -31.97
N ASP A 814 33.17 14.01 -32.55
CA ASP A 814 34.33 13.34 -33.10
C ASP A 814 34.94 14.28 -34.12
N PRO A 815 36.21 14.67 -33.98
CA PRO A 815 36.93 15.27 -35.08
C PRO A 815 37.14 14.16 -36.12
N GLN A 816 36.52 14.34 -37.28
CA GLN A 816 37.10 13.98 -38.58
C GLN A 816 37.22 12.47 -38.88
N VAL A 817 36.16 11.92 -39.45
CA VAL A 817 36.23 10.78 -40.39
C VAL A 817 35.79 11.32 -41.76
N ASP A 818 36.65 12.14 -42.34
CA ASP A 818 36.69 12.41 -43.78
C ASP A 818 38.09 11.99 -44.23
N ALA A 819 38.31 10.68 -44.28
CA ALA A 819 39.46 10.02 -44.88
C ALA A 819 39.02 8.60 -45.25
N ASP A 820 38.42 8.49 -46.44
CA ASP A 820 38.45 7.32 -47.34
C ASP A 820 37.23 7.36 -48.26
N ALA A 821 37.35 8.16 -49.32
CA ALA A 821 36.53 8.03 -50.52
C ALA A 821 37.33 8.52 -51.73
N SER A 822 38.48 7.89 -51.97
CA SER A 822 39.20 8.02 -53.24
C SER A 822 40.04 6.78 -53.50
N GLU A 823 39.40 5.70 -53.94
CA GLU A 823 40.00 4.73 -54.87
C GLU A 823 38.91 3.78 -55.36
N GLY A 824 38.66 3.80 -56.68
CA GLY A 824 37.60 3.04 -57.31
C GLY A 824 37.20 3.62 -58.66
N GLY A 825 38.19 3.91 -59.51
CA GLY A 825 37.95 4.22 -60.92
C GLY A 825 37.71 2.92 -61.68
N VAL A 826 36.52 2.79 -62.29
CA VAL A 826 36.32 1.97 -63.47
C VAL A 826 35.43 2.76 -64.43
N ASP A 827 36.01 3.05 -65.58
CA ASP A 827 35.42 3.75 -66.71
C ASP A 827 34.22 2.99 -67.32
N ALA A 828 33.16 3.72 -67.63
CA ALA A 828 32.24 3.39 -68.72
C ALA A 828 31.63 4.69 -69.29
N PRO A 829 31.64 4.89 -70.62
CA PRO A 829 31.34 6.19 -71.23
C PRO A 829 29.90 6.32 -71.71
N GLY A 830 29.39 7.56 -71.63
CA GLY A 830 28.73 8.20 -72.77
C GLY A 830 27.20 8.24 -72.81
N VAL A 831 26.73 9.34 -73.44
CA VAL A 831 25.36 9.71 -73.86
C VAL A 831 24.53 10.37 -72.75
N GLY A 832 24.41 11.70 -72.68
CA GLY A 832 23.76 12.59 -73.66
C GLY A 832 22.29 12.73 -73.26
N THR A 833 21.79 13.85 -72.75
CA THR A 833 21.43 15.06 -73.51
C THR A 833 20.72 16.05 -72.57
N SER A 834 20.92 17.36 -72.84
CA SER A 834 20.01 18.52 -72.76
C SER A 834 18.90 18.55 -71.67
N ASP A 835 18.58 19.64 -70.99
CA ASP A 835 18.62 21.03 -71.44
C ASP A 835 18.28 21.98 -70.28
N THR A 836 18.31 23.28 -70.61
CA THR A 836 17.59 24.41 -70.00
C THR A 836 18.25 25.22 -68.88
N THR A 837 18.91 26.27 -69.38
CA THR A 837 18.66 27.71 -69.10
C THR A 837 19.05 28.26 -67.74
N GLY A 838 20.02 29.17 -67.81
CA GLY A 838 20.53 29.93 -66.68
C GLY A 838 19.63 31.05 -66.20
N ALA A 839 19.88 31.44 -64.96
CA ALA A 839 19.70 32.80 -64.47
C ALA A 839 20.91 33.13 -63.58
N ARG A 840 21.64 34.17 -63.98
CA ARG A 840 22.70 34.79 -63.17
C ARG A 840 22.08 35.37 -61.90
N GLN A 841 22.68 35.10 -60.74
CA GLN A 841 22.52 35.91 -59.53
C GLN A 841 23.88 36.21 -58.88
N PRO A 842 24.01 37.34 -58.15
CA PRO A 842 25.28 37.98 -57.88
C PRO A 842 25.96 37.45 -56.61
N VAL A 843 27.29 37.52 -56.60
CA VAL A 843 28.15 37.18 -55.46
C VAL A 843 27.99 38.22 -54.35
N GLU A 844 27.18 37.92 -53.33
CA GLU A 844 27.11 38.71 -52.10
C GLU A 844 28.20 38.27 -51.10
N LYS A 845 29.27 39.06 -51.00
CA LYS A 845 30.37 38.92 -50.04
C LYS A 845 29.93 39.26 -48.60
N HIS A 846 29.02 38.55 -47.93
CA HIS A 846 28.72 38.80 -46.50
C HIS A 846 28.52 37.57 -45.54
N PRO A 847 29.18 36.40 -45.71
CA PRO A 847 29.00 35.28 -44.76
C PRO A 847 29.82 35.39 -43.45
N ARG A 848 30.88 36.22 -43.40
CA ARG A 848 31.83 36.23 -42.27
C ARG A 848 31.37 37.04 -41.03
N ARG A 849 30.55 38.09 -41.20
CA ARG A 849 30.04 38.91 -40.07
C ARG A 849 28.85 38.25 -39.34
N ARG A 850 27.96 37.55 -40.04
CA ARG A 850 26.86 36.77 -39.43
C ARG A 850 27.38 35.58 -38.63
N ALA A 851 28.42 34.89 -39.13
CA ALA A 851 29.06 33.78 -38.41
C ALA A 851 29.77 34.21 -37.11
N ARG A 852 30.42 35.39 -37.09
CA ARG A 852 31.03 35.95 -35.86
C ARG A 852 29.98 36.40 -34.83
N ARG A 853 28.88 37.05 -35.26
CA ARG A 853 27.77 37.43 -34.35
C ARG A 853 27.05 36.20 -33.78
N ALA A 854 26.81 35.16 -34.58
CA ALA A 854 26.22 33.91 -34.12
C ALA A 854 27.12 33.16 -33.11
N ARG A 855 28.45 33.14 -33.34
CA ARG A 855 29.43 32.58 -32.39
C ARG A 855 29.55 33.39 -31.10
N ALA A 856 29.45 34.72 -31.17
CA ALA A 856 29.41 35.59 -29.99
C ALA A 856 28.13 35.34 -29.18
N LEU A 857 26.94 35.35 -29.80
CA LEU A 857 25.67 35.05 -29.14
C LEU A 857 25.63 33.64 -28.51
N ALA A 858 26.28 32.65 -29.11
CA ALA A 858 26.41 31.30 -28.55
C ALA A 858 27.35 31.24 -27.33
N ARG A 859 28.45 32.03 -27.31
CA ARG A 859 29.34 32.14 -26.15
C ARG A 859 28.69 32.87 -24.97
N TRP A 860 27.92 33.91 -25.23
CA TRP A 860 27.18 34.63 -24.17
C TRP A 860 26.07 33.78 -23.57
N ARG A 861 25.39 32.97 -24.39
CA ARG A 861 24.41 31.98 -23.92
C ARG A 861 25.05 30.87 -23.07
N THR A 862 26.24 30.40 -23.43
CA THR A 862 26.94 29.37 -22.63
C THR A 862 27.54 29.94 -21.34
N GLY A 863 28.07 31.16 -21.36
CA GLY A 863 28.53 31.86 -20.15
C GLY A 863 27.40 32.17 -19.16
N GLY A 864 26.25 32.66 -19.64
CA GLY A 864 25.08 32.92 -18.78
C GLY A 864 24.49 31.66 -18.14
N VAL A 865 24.46 30.53 -18.86
CA VAL A 865 24.04 29.24 -18.30
C VAL A 865 25.02 28.74 -17.23
N GLY A 866 26.33 28.93 -17.43
CA GLY A 866 27.36 28.59 -16.45
C GLY A 866 27.23 29.41 -15.15
N LEU A 867 27.01 30.73 -15.27
CA LEU A 867 26.78 31.60 -14.12
C LEU A 867 25.50 31.22 -13.37
N LEU A 868 24.39 30.97 -14.09
CA LEU A 868 23.14 30.53 -13.47
C LEU A 868 23.30 29.20 -12.73
N ALA A 869 24.05 28.24 -13.31
CA ALA A 869 24.34 26.97 -12.65
C ALA A 869 25.20 27.13 -11.39
N LEU A 870 26.17 28.06 -11.41
CA LEU A 870 26.98 28.40 -10.25
C LEU A 870 26.13 29.01 -9.12
N VAL A 871 25.30 30.00 -9.45
CA VAL A 871 24.36 30.63 -8.50
C VAL A 871 23.39 29.58 -7.93
N ALA A 872 22.89 28.68 -8.77
CA ALA A 872 21.97 27.62 -8.36
C ALA A 872 22.55 26.62 -7.36
N VAL A 873 23.88 26.52 -7.25
CA VAL A 873 24.56 25.68 -6.27
C VAL A 873 25.01 26.51 -5.07
N LEU A 874 25.64 27.67 -5.29
CA LEU A 874 26.22 28.47 -4.21
C LEU A 874 25.16 29.02 -3.25
N VAL A 875 24.00 29.45 -3.75
CA VAL A 875 22.97 30.10 -2.92
C VAL A 875 22.35 29.14 -1.90
N PRO A 876 21.89 27.93 -2.27
CA PRO A 876 21.41 26.95 -1.29
C PRO A 876 22.52 26.46 -0.34
N VAL A 877 23.76 26.28 -0.83
CA VAL A 877 24.90 25.89 0.02
C VAL A 877 25.19 26.98 1.06
N ALA A 878 25.19 28.25 0.67
CA ALA A 878 25.35 29.37 1.59
C ALA A 878 24.20 29.48 2.60
N SER A 879 22.96 29.20 2.16
CA SER A 879 21.79 29.16 3.06
C SER A 879 21.97 28.10 4.14
N LEU A 880 22.34 26.87 3.74
CA LEU A 880 22.58 25.78 4.67
C LEU A 880 23.78 26.08 5.57
N ALA A 881 24.89 26.59 5.03
CA ALA A 881 26.08 26.94 5.79
C ALA A 881 25.80 28.02 6.85
N SER A 882 25.08 29.08 6.48
CA SER A 882 24.67 30.14 7.40
C SER A 882 23.83 29.58 8.54
N TRP A 883 22.84 28.73 8.25
CA TRP A 883 22.05 28.09 9.29
C TRP A 883 22.89 27.16 10.16
N THR A 884 23.77 26.33 9.57
CA THR A 884 24.61 25.41 10.36
C THR A 884 25.50 26.15 11.35
N VAL A 885 26.11 27.27 10.92
CA VAL A 885 26.95 28.09 11.80
C VAL A 885 26.13 28.64 12.97
N SER A 886 24.93 29.16 12.68
CA SER A 886 24.03 29.68 13.73
C SER A 886 23.51 28.58 14.65
N ALA A 887 23.22 27.39 14.12
CA ALA A 887 22.65 26.28 14.87
C ALA A 887 23.68 25.62 15.79
N THR A 888 24.96 25.61 15.42
CA THR A 888 26.04 24.99 16.20
C THR A 888 26.88 26.00 16.97
N ASP A 889 26.39 27.22 17.18
CA ASP A 889 27.13 28.28 17.89
C ASP A 889 27.32 27.98 19.39
N ARG A 890 26.39 27.21 19.97
CA ARG A 890 26.45 26.74 21.36
C ARG A 890 26.92 25.29 21.42
N ASP A 891 27.96 25.03 22.21
CA ASP A 891 28.43 23.66 22.47
C ASP A 891 27.32 22.81 23.11
N GLY A 892 27.13 21.59 22.60
CA GLY A 892 26.10 20.67 23.10
C GLY A 892 24.67 20.98 22.65
N ALA A 893 24.48 21.93 21.74
CA ALA A 893 23.17 22.30 21.19
C ALA A 893 23.15 22.31 19.64
N VAL A 894 21.94 22.23 19.08
CA VAL A 894 21.64 22.38 17.65
C VAL A 894 20.40 23.27 17.52
N GLY A 895 20.59 24.57 17.30
CA GLY A 895 19.50 25.54 17.39
C GLY A 895 19.01 25.65 18.83
N ASP A 896 17.73 25.36 19.06
CA ASP A 896 17.10 25.31 20.38
C ASP A 896 17.13 23.90 21.00
N LEU A 897 17.49 22.88 20.22
CA LEU A 897 17.67 21.53 20.73
C LEU A 897 18.95 21.42 21.54
N VAL A 898 18.85 20.86 22.75
CA VAL A 898 19.97 20.55 23.63
C VAL A 898 19.91 19.07 24.00
N VAL A 899 21.06 18.46 24.24
CA VAL A 899 21.10 17.11 24.82
C VAL A 899 21.35 17.21 26.31
N VAL A 900 20.34 16.85 27.10
CA VAL A 900 20.38 16.90 28.56
C VAL A 900 20.59 15.50 29.12
N THR A 901 21.46 15.38 30.12
CA THR A 901 21.69 14.15 30.90
C THR A 901 21.14 14.24 32.31
N ASP A 902 20.94 15.45 32.83
CA ASP A 902 20.44 15.67 34.17
C ASP A 902 18.91 15.44 34.26
N PRO A 903 18.45 14.78 35.33
CA PRO A 903 17.03 14.58 35.55
C PRO A 903 16.35 15.88 36.00
N VAL A 904 15.11 16.09 35.57
CA VAL A 904 14.27 17.21 36.01
C VAL A 904 13.75 16.94 37.42
N VAL A 905 13.31 15.70 37.65
CA VAL A 905 12.83 15.21 38.94
C VAL A 905 13.99 14.51 39.66
N PRO A 906 14.38 14.92 40.88
CA PRO A 906 15.41 14.24 41.65
C PRO A 906 15.11 12.75 41.86
N LYS A 907 16.14 11.93 42.09
CA LYS A 907 16.00 10.47 42.24
C LYS A 907 15.00 10.03 43.31
N VAL A 908 14.86 10.80 44.39
CA VAL A 908 13.85 10.54 45.42
C VAL A 908 12.43 10.70 44.86
N GLY A 909 12.18 11.75 44.05
CA GLY A 909 10.91 11.93 43.36
C GLY A 909 10.64 10.86 42.31
N GLN A 910 11.66 10.45 41.55
CA GLN A 910 11.55 9.33 40.59
C GLN A 910 11.20 8.02 41.29
N GLN A 911 11.82 7.73 42.44
CA GLN A 911 11.49 6.54 43.23
C GLN A 911 10.04 6.56 43.76
N MET A 912 9.47 7.74 44.02
CA MET A 912 8.06 7.88 44.39
C MET A 912 7.13 7.64 43.19
N GLN A 913 7.49 8.16 42.01
CA GLN A 913 6.78 7.93 40.75
C GLN A 913 6.79 6.44 40.36
N ASP A 914 7.93 5.77 40.51
CA ASP A 914 8.13 4.34 40.18
C ASP A 914 7.52 3.38 41.22
N SER A 915 6.92 3.88 42.30
CA SER A 915 6.28 3.05 43.31
C SER A 915 4.95 2.49 42.80
N GLU A 916 4.45 1.40 43.42
CA GLU A 916 3.11 0.85 43.11
C GLU A 916 1.96 1.85 43.37
N ARG A 917 2.24 3.01 43.98
CA ARG A 917 1.25 4.06 44.23
C ARG A 917 1.10 5.04 43.05
N GLU A 918 1.97 4.98 42.04
CA GLU A 918 2.01 5.89 40.86
C GLU A 918 1.84 7.36 41.22
N VAL A 919 2.67 7.80 42.15
CA VAL A 919 2.59 9.14 42.74
C VAL A 919 3.06 10.18 41.72
N ARG A 920 2.36 11.30 41.64
CA ARG A 920 2.72 12.40 40.75
C ARG A 920 3.62 13.42 41.46
N VAL A 921 4.40 14.15 40.68
CA VAL A 921 5.25 15.25 41.17
C VAL A 921 4.74 16.56 40.59
N LEU A 922 4.42 17.53 41.44
CA LEU A 922 4.04 18.87 41.02
C LEU A 922 5.30 19.71 40.81
N SER A 923 5.59 20.07 39.57
CA SER A 923 6.65 21.04 39.26
C SER A 923 6.09 22.45 39.31
N LEU A 924 6.79 23.35 39.98
CA LEU A 924 6.49 24.77 40.04
C LEU A 924 7.64 25.53 39.37
N GLU A 925 7.33 26.45 38.47
CA GLU A 925 8.31 27.29 37.78
C GLU A 925 7.91 28.75 37.91
N LEU A 926 8.85 29.58 38.34
CA LEU A 926 8.61 31.01 38.51
C LEU A 926 9.03 31.73 37.22
N ALA A 927 8.04 32.12 36.41
CA ALA A 927 8.25 32.88 35.19
C ALA A 927 8.50 34.37 35.50
N PRO A 928 9.16 35.11 34.58
CA PRO A 928 9.40 36.54 34.74
C PRO A 928 8.11 37.32 35.02
N GLY A 929 8.15 38.26 35.97
CA GLY A 929 6.99 39.07 36.37
C GLY A 929 6.13 38.46 37.47
N GLY A 930 6.64 37.45 38.20
CA GLY A 930 5.98 36.85 39.36
C GLY A 930 4.85 35.88 39.01
N VAL A 931 4.76 35.44 37.75
CA VAL A 931 3.79 34.42 37.31
C VAL A 931 4.32 33.04 37.70
N LEU A 932 3.52 32.28 38.45
CA LEU A 932 3.87 30.91 38.81
C LEU A 932 3.22 29.93 37.83
N GLU A 933 4.05 29.27 37.04
CA GLU A 933 3.65 28.15 36.18
C GLU A 933 3.74 26.84 36.96
N TYR A 934 2.89 25.88 36.60
CA TYR A 934 2.92 24.56 37.21
C TYR A 934 2.68 23.47 36.18
N ALA A 935 3.27 22.31 36.43
CA ALA A 935 3.07 21.11 35.62
C ALA A 935 2.97 19.88 36.52
N LEU A 936 2.03 18.99 36.22
CA LEU A 936 1.89 17.72 36.93
C LEU A 936 2.68 16.63 36.21
N LEU A 937 3.80 16.21 36.81
CA LEU A 937 4.75 15.28 36.21
C LEU A 937 4.47 13.84 36.65
N ARG A 938 4.24 12.97 35.67
CA ARG A 938 4.12 11.51 35.84
C ARG A 938 5.43 10.77 35.56
N GLY A 939 6.41 11.44 34.96
CA GLY A 939 7.78 10.96 34.73
C GLY A 939 8.82 12.03 35.01
N ASP A 940 10.02 11.85 34.46
CA ASP A 940 11.15 12.77 34.64
C ASP A 940 11.04 14.01 33.74
N GLY A 941 10.13 14.93 34.12
CA GLY A 941 9.78 16.12 33.35
C GLY A 941 8.53 15.93 32.46
N PRO A 942 8.05 16.98 31.79
CA PRO A 942 6.90 16.89 30.89
C PRO A 942 7.21 15.95 29.72
N GLN A 943 6.39 14.91 29.52
CA GLN A 943 6.67 13.88 28.53
C GLN A 943 5.93 14.12 27.21
N MET A 944 6.57 13.76 26.12
CA MET A 944 6.01 13.87 24.78
C MET A 944 4.71 13.06 24.60
N ILE A 945 4.57 11.92 25.28
CA ILE A 945 3.36 11.06 25.21
C ILE A 945 2.22 11.53 26.13
N ASP A 946 2.51 12.45 27.05
CA ASP A 946 1.52 13.02 27.97
C ASP A 946 0.93 14.32 27.41
N ALA A 947 1.68 15.03 26.56
CA ALA A 947 1.20 16.21 25.86
C ALA A 947 0.16 15.86 24.78
N SER A 948 -0.86 16.71 24.63
CA SER A 948 -1.80 16.62 23.51
C SER A 948 -2.18 17.98 22.94
N SER A 949 -2.05 18.09 21.63
CA SER A 949 -2.55 19.26 20.87
C SER A 949 -4.06 19.47 21.01
N VAL A 950 -4.81 18.38 21.23
CA VAL A 950 -6.27 18.42 21.42
C VAL A 950 -6.63 19.07 22.76
N VAL A 951 -5.92 18.68 23.82
CA VAL A 951 -6.13 19.22 25.18
C VAL A 951 -5.77 20.70 25.21
N GLN A 952 -4.65 21.09 24.62
CA GLN A 952 -4.20 22.48 24.54
C GLN A 952 -5.20 23.38 23.79
N ALA A 953 -5.70 22.93 22.63
CA ALA A 953 -6.69 23.69 21.87
C ALA A 953 -8.03 23.81 22.60
N ARG A 954 -8.45 22.76 23.33
CA ARG A 954 -9.68 22.77 24.14
C ARG A 954 -9.58 23.76 25.29
N ALA A 955 -8.43 23.83 25.97
CA ALA A 955 -8.19 24.78 27.05
C ALA A 955 -8.32 26.25 26.62
N MET A 956 -8.12 26.56 25.32
CA MET A 956 -8.39 27.90 24.79
C MET A 956 -9.88 28.23 24.64
N THR A 957 -10.68 27.23 24.26
CA THR A 957 -12.10 27.40 23.93
C THR A 957 -12.99 27.27 25.15
N ASP A 958 -12.55 26.50 26.15
CA ASP A 958 -13.25 26.29 27.42
C ASP A 958 -12.31 26.56 28.60
N PRO A 959 -12.35 27.77 29.18
CA PRO A 959 -11.52 28.13 30.33
C PRO A 959 -11.83 27.33 31.60
N SER A 960 -13.03 26.75 31.73
CA SER A 960 -13.40 25.94 32.91
C SER A 960 -12.52 24.70 33.04
N TYR A 961 -12.03 24.21 31.91
CA TYR A 961 -11.08 23.11 31.81
C TYR A 961 -9.70 23.44 32.41
N ALA A 962 -9.31 24.72 32.42
CA ALA A 962 -8.08 25.20 33.05
C ALA A 962 -8.29 25.64 34.53
N GLN A 963 -9.53 25.73 35.02
CA GLN A 963 -9.91 26.28 36.32
C GLN A 963 -10.32 25.20 37.35
N GLY A 964 -9.63 24.07 37.36
CA GLY A 964 -9.85 23.02 38.37
C GLY A 964 -9.37 23.40 39.78
N ASP A 965 -9.51 22.49 40.74
CA ASP A 965 -9.09 22.71 42.12
C ASP A 965 -7.57 22.93 42.23
N LEU A 966 -6.76 22.26 41.39
CA LEU A 966 -5.30 22.32 41.42
C LEU A 966 -4.72 23.74 41.30
N PRO A 967 -5.08 24.60 40.32
CA PRO A 967 -4.60 25.98 40.27
C PRO A 967 -4.93 26.78 41.54
N THR A 968 -6.07 26.53 42.17
CA THR A 968 -6.44 27.18 43.45
C THR A 968 -5.53 26.72 44.59
N VAL A 969 -5.22 25.41 44.67
CA VAL A 969 -4.26 24.87 45.65
C VAL A 969 -2.87 25.45 45.43
N VAL A 970 -2.40 25.50 44.18
CA VAL A 970 -1.09 26.07 43.81
C VAL A 970 -0.99 27.55 44.18
N ALA A 971 -2.03 28.34 43.87
CA ALA A 971 -2.08 29.75 44.25
C ALA A 971 -2.10 29.94 45.78
N GLY A 972 -2.84 29.09 46.50
CA GLY A 972 -2.87 29.08 47.97
C GLY A 972 -1.53 28.72 48.60
N MET A 973 -0.78 27.78 48.02
CA MET A 973 0.58 27.45 48.45
C MET A 973 1.57 28.60 48.18
N ALA A 974 1.49 29.22 47.00
CA ALA A 974 2.34 30.34 46.61
C ALA A 974 2.14 31.58 47.49
N THR A 975 0.95 31.74 48.05
CA THR A 975 0.59 32.84 48.98
C THR A 975 0.73 32.47 50.45
N GLY A 976 1.01 31.19 50.77
CA GLY A 976 1.14 30.69 52.14
C GLY A 976 -0.18 30.61 52.91
N SER A 977 -1.34 30.67 52.23
CA SER A 977 -2.67 30.70 52.85
C SER A 977 -3.37 29.35 52.91
N ALA A 978 -2.76 28.28 52.37
CA ALA A 978 -3.41 26.98 52.22
C ALA A 978 -3.08 26.00 53.37
N ALA A 979 -3.84 26.07 54.47
CA ALA A 979 -3.68 25.18 55.63
C ALA A 979 -3.98 23.68 55.32
N GLY A 980 -4.72 23.39 54.26
CA GLY A 980 -5.10 22.04 53.81
C GLY A 980 -4.37 21.52 52.57
N ALA A 981 -3.41 22.27 52.01
CA ALA A 981 -2.81 21.99 50.71
C ALA A 981 -2.21 20.58 50.59
N ALA A 982 -1.53 20.08 51.63
CA ALA A 982 -0.93 18.74 51.58
C ALA A 982 -1.99 17.63 51.43
N ARG A 983 -3.17 17.79 52.06
CA ARG A 983 -4.28 16.84 51.91
C ARG A 983 -4.91 16.92 50.54
N GLU A 984 -5.17 18.14 50.04
CA GLU A 984 -5.71 18.34 48.69
C GLU A 984 -4.76 17.82 47.60
N LEU A 985 -3.45 18.03 47.75
CA LEU A 985 -2.43 17.47 46.87
C LEU A 985 -2.37 15.94 46.94
N GLY A 986 -2.38 15.37 48.15
CA GLY A 986 -2.43 13.92 48.33
C GLY A 986 -3.68 13.30 47.72
N ASP A 987 -4.80 14.01 47.77
CA ASP A 987 -6.06 13.63 47.16
C ASP A 987 -6.06 13.63 45.63
N LEU A 988 -5.19 14.45 45.04
CA LEU A 988 -4.88 14.49 43.61
C LEU A 988 -3.71 13.54 43.24
N GLY A 989 -3.28 12.68 44.16
CA GLY A 989 -2.19 11.73 43.95
C GLY A 989 -0.81 12.38 43.85
N VAL A 990 -0.65 13.63 44.30
CA VAL A 990 0.63 14.34 44.31
C VAL A 990 1.38 14.01 45.59
N GLY A 991 2.58 13.45 45.47
CA GLY A 991 3.41 13.13 46.63
C GLY A 991 4.67 13.93 46.76
N ALA A 992 5.04 14.71 45.76
CA ALA A 992 6.12 15.68 45.92
C ALA A 992 5.86 16.96 45.12
N VAL A 993 6.44 18.05 45.61
CA VAL A 993 6.51 19.34 44.94
C VAL A 993 7.97 19.62 44.62
N VAL A 994 8.27 19.99 43.38
CA VAL A 994 9.60 20.33 42.90
C VAL A 994 9.62 21.77 42.45
N LEU A 995 10.63 22.52 42.90
CA LEU A 995 10.97 23.84 42.39
C LEU A 995 12.37 23.75 41.77
N PRO A 996 12.50 23.79 40.43
CA PRO A 996 13.78 23.87 39.76
C PRO A 996 14.64 25.03 40.27
N THR A 997 15.95 24.88 40.18
CA THR A 997 16.89 25.99 40.41
C THR A 997 16.80 26.99 39.27
N SER A 998 16.87 28.28 39.59
CA SER A 998 16.95 29.30 38.55
C SER A 998 18.32 29.19 37.87
N THR A 999 18.36 29.23 36.55
CA THR A 999 19.62 29.35 35.78
C THR A 999 19.92 30.82 35.45
N THR A 1000 19.04 31.73 35.84
CA THR A 1000 19.11 33.16 35.55
C THR A 1000 20.04 33.87 36.53
N GLU A 1001 20.95 34.72 36.04
CA GLU A 1001 21.81 35.56 36.88
C GLU A 1001 21.05 36.76 37.53
N ASP A 1002 19.73 36.82 37.35
CA ASP A 1002 18.89 37.91 37.81
C ASP A 1002 18.66 37.86 39.33
N ALA A 1003 19.31 38.78 40.04
CA ALA A 1003 19.20 38.91 41.49
C ALA A 1003 17.77 39.16 42.00
N VAL A 1004 16.86 39.66 41.16
CA VAL A 1004 15.43 39.82 41.50
C VAL A 1004 14.71 38.48 41.45
N ALA A 1005 14.87 37.72 40.36
CA ALA A 1005 14.27 36.40 40.22
C ALA A 1005 14.75 35.44 41.33
N GLU A 1006 16.03 35.53 41.72
CA GLU A 1006 16.56 34.72 42.82
C GLU A 1006 15.96 35.11 44.18
N ARG A 1007 15.67 36.39 44.42
CA ARG A 1007 14.95 36.83 45.63
C ARG A 1007 13.51 36.34 45.65
N GLU A 1008 12.78 36.50 44.54
CA GLU A 1008 11.38 36.03 44.44
C GLU A 1008 11.30 34.51 44.62
N ARG A 1009 12.27 33.77 44.07
CA ARG A 1009 12.42 32.33 44.28
C ARG A 1009 12.69 32.00 45.75
N ALA A 1010 13.61 32.70 46.41
CA ALA A 1010 13.91 32.49 47.83
C ALA A 1010 12.69 32.77 48.72
N GLU A 1011 11.90 33.80 48.39
CA GLU A 1011 10.62 34.07 49.07
C GLU A 1011 9.61 32.93 48.86
N LEU A 1012 9.49 32.39 47.64
CA LEU A 1012 8.62 31.27 47.35
C LEU A 1012 9.05 30.01 48.13
N VAL A 1013 10.35 29.71 48.18
CA VAL A 1013 10.92 28.62 49.00
C VAL A 1013 10.51 28.78 50.47
N ALA A 1014 10.69 29.98 51.03
CA ALA A 1014 10.32 30.26 52.42
C ALA A 1014 8.81 30.10 52.67
N ARG A 1015 7.95 30.46 51.71
CA ARG A 1015 6.50 30.25 51.82
C ARG A 1015 6.13 28.77 51.76
N LEU A 1016 6.75 27.99 50.86
CA LEU A 1016 6.54 26.54 50.75
C LEU A 1016 6.99 25.80 52.02
N ASP A 1017 8.09 26.22 52.65
CA ASP A 1017 8.57 25.67 53.92
C ASP A 1017 7.58 25.92 55.09
N MET A 1018 6.70 26.92 54.96
CA MET A 1018 5.66 27.25 55.96
C MET A 1018 4.33 26.54 55.71
N VAL A 1019 4.16 25.82 54.60
CA VAL A 1019 2.91 25.09 54.28
C VAL A 1019 2.83 23.82 55.14
N PRO A 1020 1.79 23.67 55.99
CA PRO A 1020 1.62 22.45 56.79
C PRO A 1020 1.53 21.19 55.94
N GLY A 1021 2.33 20.17 56.27
CA GLY A 1021 2.35 18.88 55.56
C GLY A 1021 3.25 18.84 54.31
N LEU A 1022 3.98 19.92 53.99
CA LEU A 1022 5.11 19.87 53.07
C LEU A 1022 6.42 19.71 53.85
N GLU A 1023 7.14 18.63 53.59
CA GLU A 1023 8.41 18.32 54.25
C GLU A 1023 9.56 18.44 53.25
N ARG A 1024 10.47 19.39 53.45
CA ARG A 1024 11.64 19.55 52.59
C ARG A 1024 12.56 18.33 52.71
N VAL A 1025 12.79 17.61 51.61
CA VAL A 1025 13.57 16.36 51.60
C VAL A 1025 14.99 16.59 51.12
N THR A 1026 15.15 17.27 49.99
CA THR A 1026 16.46 17.53 49.38
C THR A 1026 16.52 18.93 48.78
N GLU A 1027 17.65 19.58 48.98
CA GLU A 1027 18.09 20.75 48.23
C GLU A 1027 19.28 20.31 47.38
N GLY A 1028 19.02 20.01 46.11
CA GLY A 1028 20.04 19.60 45.15
C GLY A 1028 20.60 20.79 44.38
N GLN A 1029 21.62 20.55 43.56
CA GLN A 1029 22.17 21.59 42.68
C GLN A 1029 21.21 21.99 41.55
N THR A 1030 20.20 21.16 41.24
CA THR A 1030 19.28 21.37 40.12
C THR A 1030 17.84 21.69 40.54
N SER A 1031 17.40 21.29 41.74
CA SER A 1031 16.06 21.59 42.26
C SER A 1031 15.93 21.40 43.77
N VAL A 1032 14.89 21.99 44.34
CA VAL A 1032 14.44 21.76 45.72
C VAL A 1032 13.18 20.89 45.68
N LEU A 1033 13.14 19.86 46.53
CA LEU A 1033 12.05 18.88 46.60
C LEU A 1033 11.40 18.89 47.99
N TRP A 1034 10.08 19.05 48.01
CA TRP A 1034 9.24 18.84 49.19
C TRP A 1034 8.43 17.56 49.01
N ARG A 1035 8.39 16.70 50.02
CA ARG A 1035 7.47 15.56 50.10
C ARG A 1035 6.14 16.04 50.66
N VAL A 1036 5.05 15.59 50.05
CA VAL A 1036 3.69 15.82 50.54
C VAL A 1036 3.35 14.74 51.56
N ALA A 1037 3.04 15.16 52.79
CA ALA A 1037 2.65 14.32 53.92
C ALA A 1037 1.26 14.76 54.45
N PRO A 1038 0.16 14.24 53.86
CA PRO A 1038 -1.21 14.64 54.19
C PRO A 1038 -1.63 14.35 55.65
N GLY A 1039 -1.01 13.36 56.28
CA GLY A 1039 -1.36 12.88 57.60
C GLY A 1039 -0.36 11.83 58.11
N PRO A 1040 -0.49 11.41 59.38
CA PRO A 1040 0.45 10.50 60.02
C PRO A 1040 0.20 9.02 59.71
N LEU A 1041 -0.96 8.65 59.15
CA LEU A 1041 -1.27 7.26 58.83
C LEU A 1041 -0.69 6.88 57.47
N GLU A 1042 -0.28 5.62 57.29
CA GLU A 1042 0.20 5.14 55.99
C GLU A 1042 -0.89 5.21 54.91
N THR A 1043 -2.16 5.06 55.31
CA THR A 1043 -3.35 5.21 54.45
C THR A 1043 -3.58 6.66 54.00
N ASP A 1044 -2.97 7.64 54.66
CA ASP A 1044 -3.00 9.04 54.25
C ASP A 1044 -1.95 9.34 53.16
N ALA A 1045 -1.09 8.38 52.82
CA ALA A 1045 -0.06 8.61 51.81
C ALA A 1045 -0.68 8.82 50.41
N PRO A 1046 -0.13 9.74 49.59
CA PRO A 1046 -0.59 9.97 48.23
C PRO A 1046 -0.51 8.69 47.37
N ALA A 1047 -1.58 8.42 46.61
CA ALA A 1047 -1.64 7.32 45.66
C ALA A 1047 -2.62 7.64 44.52
N TRP A 1048 -2.40 7.01 43.36
CA TRP A 1048 -3.27 7.16 42.20
C TRP A 1048 -4.67 6.57 42.41
N ALA A 1049 -4.79 5.44 43.12
CA ALA A 1049 -6.07 4.80 43.44
C ALA A 1049 -6.14 4.35 44.90
N ARG A 1050 -7.32 4.51 45.51
CA ARG A 1050 -7.57 4.18 46.90
C ARG A 1050 -8.99 3.69 47.15
N VAL A 1051 -9.17 2.90 48.20
CA VAL A 1051 -10.47 2.48 48.72
C VAL A 1051 -10.81 3.36 49.91
N VAL A 1052 -11.98 4.00 49.86
CA VAL A 1052 -12.54 4.83 50.93
C VAL A 1052 -13.73 4.13 51.56
N ALA A 1053 -13.91 4.31 52.87
CA ALA A 1053 -14.98 3.64 53.64
C ALA A 1053 -16.39 4.07 53.21
N SER A 1054 -16.54 5.33 52.79
CA SER A 1054 -17.75 5.89 52.21
C SER A 1054 -17.40 7.12 51.37
N LEU A 1055 -18.17 7.39 50.31
CA LEU A 1055 -18.05 8.64 49.57
C LEU A 1055 -18.68 9.79 50.38
N PRO A 1056 -18.11 11.01 50.37
CA PRO A 1056 -18.71 12.16 51.02
C PRO A 1056 -20.05 12.51 50.37
N THR A 1057 -21.06 12.88 51.17
CA THR A 1057 -22.37 13.28 50.63
C THR A 1057 -22.37 14.75 50.22
N SER A 1058 -22.85 15.04 49.02
CA SER A 1058 -22.72 16.34 48.34
C SER A 1058 -23.40 17.54 49.04
N ASP A 1059 -24.16 17.33 50.10
CA ASP A 1059 -24.99 18.37 50.74
C ASP A 1059 -24.34 19.08 51.95
N ARG A 1060 -23.22 18.57 52.51
CA ARG A 1060 -22.55 19.19 53.68
C ARG A 1060 -21.03 18.93 53.73
N ARG A 1061 -20.26 19.72 52.98
CA ARG A 1061 -18.77 19.66 52.97
C ARG A 1061 -18.09 20.07 54.29
N ASP A 1062 -18.76 20.86 55.12
CA ASP A 1062 -18.15 21.41 56.35
C ASP A 1062 -18.43 20.56 57.62
N ASP A 1063 -19.34 19.58 57.55
CA ASP A 1063 -19.77 18.73 58.68
C ASP A 1063 -19.36 17.24 58.55
N ASP A 1064 -19.06 16.76 57.34
CA ASP A 1064 -18.54 15.40 57.12
C ASP A 1064 -17.03 15.37 57.46
N GLY A 1065 -16.65 14.57 58.45
CA GLY A 1065 -15.25 14.40 58.85
C GLY A 1065 -14.33 13.89 57.71
N PRO A 1066 -13.01 13.81 57.93
CA PRO A 1066 -12.05 13.41 56.89
C PRO A 1066 -12.43 12.05 56.28
N VAL A 1067 -12.40 11.98 54.94
CA VAL A 1067 -12.65 10.74 54.20
C VAL A 1067 -11.69 9.64 54.68
N VAL A 1068 -12.24 8.60 55.29
CA VAL A 1068 -11.45 7.51 55.86
C VAL A 1068 -10.98 6.60 54.73
N VAL A 1069 -9.68 6.64 54.43
CA VAL A 1069 -9.04 5.75 53.46
C VAL A 1069 -8.79 4.39 54.12
N GLU A 1070 -9.45 3.35 53.62
CA GLU A 1070 -9.26 1.98 54.11
C GLU A 1070 -7.95 1.37 53.59
N ARG A 1071 -7.63 1.63 52.32
CA ARG A 1071 -6.53 0.96 51.63
C ARG A 1071 -6.05 1.72 50.39
N LEU A 1072 -4.73 1.76 50.18
CA LEU A 1072 -4.13 2.21 48.93
C LEU A 1072 -4.04 1.03 47.95
N LEU A 1073 -4.36 1.27 46.68
CA LEU A 1073 -4.35 0.23 45.64
C LEU A 1073 -3.07 0.33 44.81
N PRO A 1074 -2.40 -0.80 44.51
CA PRO A 1074 -1.30 -0.81 43.56
C PRO A 1074 -1.84 -0.50 42.15
N ALA A 1075 -1.18 0.41 41.46
CA ALA A 1075 -1.44 0.78 40.07
C ALA A 1075 -0.21 0.52 39.20
N ASP A 1076 -0.46 0.17 37.95
CA ASP A 1076 0.55 0.03 36.90
C ASP A 1076 0.03 0.74 35.63
N ASP A 1077 0.66 1.86 35.31
CA ASP A 1077 0.33 2.82 34.26
C ASP A 1077 -1.16 3.12 34.13
N ARG A 1078 -1.74 3.61 35.23
CA ARG A 1078 -3.15 4.02 35.36
C ARG A 1078 -4.15 2.89 35.17
N SER A 1079 -3.72 1.67 35.50
CA SER A 1079 -4.60 0.51 35.64
C SER A 1079 -4.43 -0.12 37.02
N VAL A 1080 -5.53 -0.62 37.58
CA VAL A 1080 -5.49 -1.41 38.83
C VAL A 1080 -5.89 -2.83 38.48
N ALA A 1081 -5.07 -3.80 38.88
CA ALA A 1081 -5.38 -5.21 38.74
C ALA A 1081 -4.97 -5.95 40.03
N THR A 1082 -5.83 -5.90 41.05
CA THR A 1082 -5.51 -6.40 42.39
C THR A 1082 -6.68 -7.11 43.06
N ARG A 1083 -6.41 -7.78 44.18
CA ARG A 1083 -7.45 -8.42 44.99
C ARG A 1083 -7.82 -7.53 46.17
N VAL A 1084 -9.10 -7.21 46.29
CA VAL A 1084 -9.66 -6.44 47.40
C VAL A 1084 -10.41 -7.38 48.34
N GLU A 1085 -10.29 -7.13 49.64
CA GLU A 1085 -10.94 -7.92 50.71
C GLU A 1085 -12.41 -7.54 50.85
N SER A 1086 -13.16 -8.18 51.75
CA SER A 1086 -14.54 -7.78 52.07
C SER A 1086 -14.53 -6.59 53.03
N GLY A 1087 -15.52 -5.71 52.94
CA GLY A 1087 -15.56 -4.48 53.75
C GLY A 1087 -16.99 -3.95 53.94
N GLY A 1088 -17.11 -2.68 54.33
CA GLY A 1088 -18.40 -2.00 54.50
C GLY A 1088 -19.21 -1.92 53.19
N PRO A 1089 -20.55 -1.80 53.25
CA PRO A 1089 -21.39 -1.73 52.06
C PRO A 1089 -21.21 -0.44 51.25
N GLU A 1090 -20.82 0.67 51.91
CA GLU A 1090 -20.68 2.01 51.30
C GLU A 1090 -19.30 2.28 50.70
N ARG A 1091 -18.37 1.33 50.79
CA ARG A 1091 -17.00 1.56 50.36
C ARG A 1091 -16.90 1.75 48.86
N ALA A 1092 -15.96 2.59 48.45
CA ALA A 1092 -15.78 2.97 47.06
C ALA A 1092 -14.31 3.08 46.69
N VAL A 1093 -14.01 2.87 45.42
CA VAL A 1093 -12.68 3.13 44.85
C VAL A 1093 -12.68 4.55 44.29
N VAL A 1094 -11.72 5.38 44.68
CA VAL A 1094 -11.55 6.75 44.17
C VAL A 1094 -10.21 6.82 43.43
N LEU A 1095 -10.24 7.34 42.21
CA LEU A 1095 -9.07 7.58 41.38
C LEU A 1095 -8.63 9.05 41.50
N ALA A 1096 -7.34 9.32 41.31
CA ALA A 1096 -6.79 10.66 41.21
C ALA A 1096 -6.94 11.28 39.80
N GLU A 1097 -7.81 10.73 38.95
CA GLU A 1097 -8.05 11.19 37.56
C GLU A 1097 -9.43 11.83 37.46
N THR A 1098 -9.61 12.73 36.48
CA THR A 1098 -10.91 13.35 36.24
C THR A 1098 -11.98 12.30 35.89
N ALA A 1099 -13.21 12.52 36.34
CA ALA A 1099 -14.34 11.65 36.03
C ALA A 1099 -14.61 11.61 34.52
N ASP A 1100 -14.83 10.41 33.98
CA ASP A 1100 -15.23 10.22 32.58
C ASP A 1100 -15.98 8.89 32.39
N PRO A 1101 -17.01 8.84 31.52
CA PRO A 1101 -17.72 7.61 31.24
C PRO A 1101 -16.85 6.44 30.71
N GLY A 1102 -15.67 6.71 30.13
CA GLY A 1102 -14.76 5.70 29.62
C GLY A 1102 -14.00 4.91 30.68
N TRP A 1103 -14.01 5.35 31.94
CA TRP A 1103 -13.48 4.57 33.05
C TRP A 1103 -14.43 3.41 33.40
N VAL A 1104 -13.87 2.20 33.45
CA VAL A 1104 -14.61 0.99 33.79
C VAL A 1104 -13.89 0.25 34.91
N ALA A 1105 -14.60 0.02 36.02
CA ALA A 1105 -14.16 -0.86 37.07
C ALA A 1105 -14.99 -2.15 37.08
N THR A 1106 -14.33 -3.30 37.24
CA THR A 1106 -15.01 -4.58 37.42
C THR A 1106 -14.51 -5.33 38.66
N LEU A 1107 -15.42 -5.99 39.37
CA LEU A 1107 -15.13 -6.88 40.48
C LEU A 1107 -15.52 -8.31 40.07
N ASP A 1108 -14.53 -9.19 39.92
CA ASP A 1108 -14.70 -10.56 39.38
C ASP A 1108 -15.51 -10.59 38.06
N GLY A 1109 -15.34 -9.58 37.22
CA GLY A 1109 -16.00 -9.42 35.92
C GLY A 1109 -17.39 -8.77 35.97
N ARG A 1110 -17.91 -8.40 37.15
CA ARG A 1110 -19.13 -7.58 37.27
C ARG A 1110 -18.75 -6.10 37.23
N VAL A 1111 -19.38 -5.33 36.35
CA VAL A 1111 -19.14 -3.88 36.23
C VAL A 1111 -19.69 -3.17 37.47
N LEU A 1112 -18.86 -2.33 38.09
CA LEU A 1112 -19.23 -1.52 39.25
C LEU A 1112 -19.99 -0.25 38.85
N GLU A 1113 -20.82 0.26 39.76
CA GLU A 1113 -21.51 1.53 39.55
C GLU A 1113 -20.53 2.70 39.65
N ARG A 1114 -20.61 3.63 38.67
CA ARG A 1114 -19.78 4.83 38.61
C ARG A 1114 -20.34 5.88 39.56
N ALA A 1115 -19.44 6.54 40.29
CA ALA A 1115 -19.71 7.71 41.10
C ALA A 1115 -18.66 8.79 40.80
N GLU A 1116 -18.87 10.00 41.32
CA GLU A 1116 -17.96 11.13 41.16
C GLU A 1116 -17.77 11.83 42.51
N VAL A 1117 -16.53 12.22 42.82
CA VAL A 1117 -16.20 12.99 44.03
C VAL A 1117 -15.25 14.12 43.65
N ASP A 1118 -15.71 15.36 43.78
CA ASP A 1118 -14.92 16.57 43.48
C ASP A 1118 -14.33 16.54 42.06
N GLY A 1119 -15.12 16.16 41.05
CA GLY A 1119 -14.63 16.06 39.67
C GLY A 1119 -13.77 14.82 39.37
N ARG A 1120 -13.53 13.95 40.36
CA ARG A 1120 -12.70 12.74 40.22
C ARG A 1120 -13.54 11.47 40.05
N GLN A 1121 -13.00 10.51 39.32
CA GLN A 1121 -13.68 9.24 39.07
C GLN A 1121 -13.75 8.38 40.34
N ALA A 1122 -14.94 7.90 40.68
CA ALA A 1122 -15.15 6.92 41.75
C ALA A 1122 -16.00 5.72 41.29
N PHE A 1123 -15.95 4.62 42.03
CA PHE A 1123 -16.75 3.42 41.80
C PHE A 1123 -17.23 2.80 43.11
N LEU A 1124 -18.52 2.49 43.21
CA LEU A 1124 -19.08 1.80 44.38
C LEU A 1124 -18.64 0.33 44.36
N LEU A 1125 -17.88 -0.08 45.38
CA LEU A 1125 -17.27 -1.40 45.43
C LEU A 1125 -18.18 -2.42 46.14
N GLY A 1126 -18.98 -1.99 47.11
CA GLY A 1126 -19.87 -2.85 47.91
C GLY A 1126 -19.10 -3.82 48.82
N SER A 1127 -19.79 -4.63 49.63
CA SER A 1127 -19.15 -5.43 50.70
C SER A 1127 -18.36 -6.67 50.23
N GLU A 1128 -18.50 -7.09 48.97
CA GLU A 1128 -17.94 -8.34 48.43
C GLU A 1128 -16.41 -8.27 48.21
N ALA A 1129 -15.68 -9.32 48.56
CA ALA A 1129 -14.26 -9.47 48.20
C ALA A 1129 -14.12 -10.01 46.77
N GLY A 1130 -13.07 -9.62 46.04
CA GLY A 1130 -12.86 -10.09 44.67
C GLY A 1130 -11.62 -9.53 43.98
N ARG A 1131 -11.42 -9.89 42.71
CA ARG A 1131 -10.41 -9.27 41.85
C ARG A 1131 -10.99 -7.98 41.25
N LEU A 1132 -10.44 -6.85 41.66
CA LEU A 1132 -10.74 -5.54 41.12
C LEU A 1132 -9.85 -5.28 39.89
N SER A 1133 -10.49 -4.93 38.77
CA SER A 1133 -9.82 -4.36 37.60
C SER A 1133 -10.35 -2.95 37.34
N VAL A 1134 -9.49 -1.95 37.17
CA VAL A 1134 -9.88 -0.60 36.75
C VAL A 1134 -9.04 -0.21 35.55
N ASP A 1135 -9.71 0.12 34.45
CA ASP A 1135 -9.07 0.49 33.18
C ASP A 1135 -9.91 1.56 32.47
N PHE A 1136 -9.25 2.36 31.63
CA PHE A 1136 -9.93 3.26 30.69
C PHE A 1136 -10.08 2.57 29.32
N VAL A 1137 -11.32 2.40 28.85
CA VAL A 1137 -11.61 1.69 27.59
C VAL A 1137 -12.59 2.49 26.72
N PRO A 1138 -12.13 3.11 25.61
CA PRO A 1138 -13.03 3.79 24.69
C PRO A 1138 -13.86 2.79 23.88
N GLU A 1139 -15.17 3.06 23.75
CA GLU A 1139 -16.14 2.17 23.07
C GLU A 1139 -15.76 1.83 21.62
N HIS A 1140 -15.12 2.76 20.92
CA HIS A 1140 -14.75 2.62 19.50
C HIS A 1140 -13.39 1.94 19.27
N ARG A 1141 -12.65 1.58 20.33
CA ARG A 1141 -11.26 1.10 20.23
C ARG A 1141 -11.11 -0.15 19.37
N LEU A 1142 -11.88 -1.19 19.66
CA LEU A 1142 -11.78 -2.49 18.98
C LEU A 1142 -12.12 -2.42 17.48
N PRO A 1143 -13.27 -1.86 17.04
CA PRO A 1143 -13.59 -1.77 15.61
C PRO A 1143 -12.60 -0.88 14.85
N TRP A 1144 -12.12 0.21 15.46
CA TRP A 1144 -11.08 1.05 14.87
C TRP A 1144 -9.76 0.30 14.72
N LEU A 1145 -9.26 -0.37 15.76
CA LEU A 1145 -8.02 -1.16 15.70
C LEU A 1145 -8.09 -2.26 14.63
N ALA A 1146 -9.23 -2.92 14.49
CA ALA A 1146 -9.45 -3.91 13.44
C ALA A 1146 -9.35 -3.28 12.03
N ALA A 1147 -9.99 -2.13 11.82
CA ALA A 1147 -9.94 -1.40 10.55
C ALA A 1147 -8.54 -0.85 10.23
N ALA A 1148 -7.86 -0.28 11.24
CA ALA A 1148 -6.51 0.24 11.14
C ALA A 1148 -5.49 -0.87 10.84
N GLY A 1149 -5.56 -1.98 11.58
CA GLY A 1149 -4.70 -3.15 11.37
C GLY A 1149 -4.88 -3.78 10.00
N LEU A 1150 -6.13 -3.94 9.54
CA LEU A 1150 -6.41 -4.46 8.20
C LEU A 1150 -5.90 -3.52 7.09
N THR A 1151 -6.12 -2.22 7.26
CA THR A 1151 -5.65 -1.21 6.29
C THR A 1151 -4.13 -1.20 6.22
N LEU A 1152 -3.43 -1.18 7.35
CA LEU A 1152 -1.97 -1.22 7.40
C LEU A 1152 -1.43 -2.50 6.74
N LEU A 1153 -2.02 -3.67 7.07
CA LEU A 1153 -1.64 -4.95 6.49
C LEU A 1153 -1.75 -4.94 4.95
N ILE A 1154 -2.89 -4.50 4.41
CA ILE A 1154 -3.13 -4.44 2.97
C ILE A 1154 -2.13 -3.50 2.29
N PHE A 1155 -1.93 -2.30 2.85
CA PHE A 1155 -1.07 -1.28 2.25
C PHE A 1155 0.41 -1.66 2.31
N VAL A 1156 0.87 -2.24 3.42
CA VAL A 1156 2.23 -2.77 3.52
C VAL A 1156 2.44 -3.89 2.50
N LEU A 1157 1.53 -4.86 2.39
CA LEU A 1157 1.63 -5.94 1.40
C LEU A 1157 1.67 -5.42 -0.05
N LEU A 1158 0.88 -4.40 -0.37
CA LEU A 1158 0.87 -3.78 -1.70
C LEU A 1158 2.15 -2.95 -1.97
N ALA A 1159 2.63 -2.23 -0.96
CA ALA A 1159 3.79 -1.35 -1.06
C ALA A 1159 5.11 -2.14 -1.18
N VAL A 1160 5.21 -3.28 -0.48
CA VAL A 1160 6.41 -4.11 -0.48
C VAL A 1160 6.80 -4.47 -1.92
N PRO A 1161 8.08 -4.26 -2.31
CA PRO A 1161 8.58 -4.66 -3.60
C PRO A 1161 8.80 -6.17 -3.60
N VAL A 1162 7.72 -6.96 -3.61
CA VAL A 1162 7.81 -8.36 -4.00
C VAL A 1162 8.29 -8.32 -5.44
N GLY A 1163 9.52 -8.83 -5.67
CA GLY A 1163 10.16 -8.81 -6.98
C GLY A 1163 9.12 -9.19 -8.00
N ARG A 1164 8.74 -8.24 -8.87
CA ARG A 1164 7.69 -8.45 -9.86
C ARG A 1164 8.13 -9.69 -10.63
N ARG A 1165 7.53 -10.84 -10.30
CA ARG A 1165 7.38 -11.91 -11.26
C ARG A 1165 6.50 -11.23 -12.29
N ARG A 1166 7.15 -10.65 -13.30
CA ARG A 1166 6.49 -10.17 -14.50
C ARG A 1166 5.92 -11.45 -15.09
N THR A 1167 4.74 -11.83 -14.63
CA THR A 1167 3.86 -12.70 -15.37
C THR A 1167 3.26 -11.74 -16.37
N GLY A 1168 3.87 -11.69 -17.56
CA GLY A 1168 3.35 -10.88 -18.64
C GLY A 1168 1.94 -11.33 -18.92
N THR A 1169 0.96 -10.47 -18.68
CA THR A 1169 -0.13 -10.37 -19.63
C THR A 1169 0.46 -9.64 -20.83
N ARG A 1170 0.49 -10.35 -21.96
CA ARG A 1170 0.88 -9.82 -23.27
C ARG A 1170 -0.23 -8.93 -23.81
#